data_AF-A0A7C5G168-F1
#
_entry.id   AF-A0A7C5G168-F1
#
_cell.length_a   1.000
_cell.length_b   1.000
_cell.length_c   1.000
_cell.angle_alpha   90.00
_cell.angle_beta   90.00
_cell.angle_gamma   90.00
#
_symmetry.space_group_name_H-M   'P 1'
#
loop_
_entity.id
_entity.type
_entity.pdbx_description
1 polymer ?
#
loop_
_entity_poly.entity_id
_entity_poly.type
_entity_poly.pdbx_seq_one_letter_code
_entity_poly.pdbx_strand_id
1 'polypeptide(L)'
;MFLKSLEVFGFKSFADRTRIEFADGITALLGPNGCGKSNVVDAIKWVLGEQASKAMRAEKMEDVIFNGSENRKALNVAEVTLTLVNEAGLLPIDVPEIQIKRRLYRSGESEYYINSTPVKLKNVRELFWDTGVGKGAYSVMEQGEIDQVLSSKPDERRYLFEEAAGITRFKARGAEAERKLEKTEENIRQVEGILGEVKRSYESLKIQADKTLQYRTLREEIFQFELDIQLLRLKQFKYERDRRAEELTTRTKERDRIRSEMDALNKAMEENMDVVNSMEEKLVQHQKEIYGLAVEKNAKEKEAKLLVEQRQELKTKIQQNEGREKVLQTKIEELIDDAEEQDSVVLDLKKRGGAIENNIHSFEENIQLAASQIGENDTLVKRAEEEIRDFEKERSSYEGELETITDDIVAALDAGLKDAGYSSAERRRIEEALDHVLGRLRTLFSGREQLVQDLAAMADRAQGGGGELSPQDLKTVAERIAAALGEGAQQAEKARELFQDYQKVVPSFIDDFLAPEGIITKKRNLDAKIRSAKDLVLQRRERIAKLRGENEELSVKIDEYRKTLEDLRLSRVRMATQAQAAEEQGRLIRRELAGQEAQLKNLRDELFLDRKRFDEIAERLEDTESELADIE
;
A
#
# COMPACT_ATOMS: atom_id res chain seq x y z
N MET A 1 -12.90 34.92 -47.87
CA MET A 1 -12.98 33.49 -48.22
C MET A 1 -14.22 33.32 -49.06
N PHE A 2 -14.12 32.68 -50.22
CA PHE A 2 -15.26 32.50 -51.13
C PHE A 2 -15.32 31.05 -51.62
N LEU A 3 -16.54 30.50 -51.73
CA LEU A 3 -16.77 29.16 -52.26
C LEU A 3 -16.71 29.22 -53.79
N LYS A 4 -15.69 28.65 -54.43
CA LYS A 4 -15.47 28.74 -55.88
C LYS A 4 -16.26 27.69 -56.66
N SER A 5 -16.12 26.43 -56.25
CA SER A 5 -16.81 25.33 -56.92
C SER A 5 -16.99 24.12 -56.02
N LEU A 6 -18.02 23.33 -56.31
CA LEU A 6 -18.32 22.05 -55.69
C LEU A 6 -18.39 20.97 -56.79
N GLU A 7 -17.54 19.96 -56.69
CA GLU A 7 -17.61 18.77 -57.55
C GLU A 7 -18.22 17.61 -56.76
N VAL A 8 -19.26 17.00 -57.30
CA VAL A 8 -20.03 15.95 -56.64
C VAL A 8 -20.08 14.72 -57.56
N PHE A 9 -19.77 13.54 -57.02
CA PHE A 9 -19.82 12.28 -57.73
C PHE A 9 -20.29 11.14 -56.83
N GLY A 10 -21.25 10.35 -57.30
CA GLY A 10 -21.80 9.20 -56.58
C GLY A 10 -22.47 9.54 -55.24
N PHE A 11 -22.85 10.80 -55.02
CA PHE A 11 -23.42 11.29 -53.77
C PHE A 11 -24.92 11.54 -53.93
N LYS A 12 -25.75 10.82 -53.19
CA LYS A 12 -27.22 10.90 -53.23
C LYS A 12 -27.73 10.92 -54.66
N SER A 13 -28.45 11.97 -55.09
CA SER A 13 -29.01 12.10 -56.43
C SER A 13 -27.97 12.30 -57.55
N PHE A 14 -26.70 12.54 -57.24
CA PHE A 14 -25.65 12.83 -58.21
C PHE A 14 -24.87 11.56 -58.60
N ALA A 15 -25.39 10.82 -59.58
CA ALA A 15 -24.70 9.63 -60.10
C ALA A 15 -23.50 9.98 -60.99
N ASP A 16 -23.61 11.03 -61.81
CA ASP A 16 -22.52 11.48 -62.68
C ASP A 16 -21.71 12.59 -62.00
N ARG A 17 -20.44 12.72 -62.41
CA ARG A 17 -19.57 13.78 -61.89
C ARG A 17 -20.12 15.13 -62.35
N THR A 18 -20.59 15.91 -61.40
CA THR A 18 -21.24 17.19 -61.61
C THR A 18 -20.42 18.29 -60.94
N ARG A 19 -20.08 19.33 -61.69
CA ARG A 19 -19.39 20.51 -61.16
C ARG A 19 -20.36 21.68 -61.08
N ILE A 20 -20.47 22.27 -59.91
CA ILE A 20 -21.27 23.46 -59.63
C ILE A 20 -20.28 24.61 -59.36
N GLU A 21 -20.34 25.66 -60.17
CA GLU A 21 -19.57 26.88 -59.96
C GLU A 21 -20.44 27.91 -59.26
N PHE A 22 -19.86 28.57 -58.27
CA PHE A 22 -20.54 29.63 -57.52
C PHE A 22 -19.97 30.97 -57.96
N ALA A 23 -20.84 31.97 -58.06
CA ALA A 23 -20.43 33.34 -58.34
C ALA A 23 -20.30 34.14 -57.04
N ASP A 24 -19.44 35.15 -57.05
CA ASP A 24 -19.33 36.07 -55.92
C ASP A 24 -20.66 36.81 -55.68
N GLY A 25 -21.03 36.99 -54.42
CA GLY A 25 -22.35 37.50 -54.02
C GLY A 25 -23.42 36.42 -53.84
N ILE A 26 -24.58 36.60 -54.49
CA ILE A 26 -25.77 35.77 -54.27
C ILE A 26 -25.91 34.74 -55.39
N THR A 27 -25.78 33.45 -55.04
CA THR A 27 -26.08 32.33 -55.94
C THR A 27 -27.41 31.69 -55.55
N ALA A 28 -28.36 31.58 -56.49
CA ALA A 28 -29.66 30.96 -56.26
C ALA A 28 -29.77 29.59 -56.95
N LEU A 29 -30.05 28.54 -56.16
CA LEU A 29 -30.29 27.18 -56.66
C LEU A 29 -31.78 26.95 -56.86
N LEU A 30 -32.23 26.95 -58.11
CA LEU A 30 -33.64 26.81 -58.50
C LEU A 30 -33.93 25.43 -59.09
N GLY A 31 -35.14 24.93 -58.89
CA GLY A 31 -35.59 23.65 -59.44
C GLY A 31 -36.88 23.15 -58.80
N PRO A 32 -37.55 22.13 -59.36
CA PRO A 32 -38.77 21.55 -58.80
C PRO A 32 -38.52 20.76 -57.50
N ASN A 33 -39.57 20.46 -56.74
CA ASN A 33 -39.44 19.61 -55.55
C ASN A 33 -38.91 18.21 -55.92
N GLY A 34 -37.98 17.69 -55.12
CA GLY A 34 -37.35 16.39 -55.38
C GLY A 34 -36.16 16.40 -56.35
N CYS A 35 -35.79 17.52 -56.97
CA CYS A 35 -34.66 17.58 -57.92
C CYS A 35 -33.25 17.60 -57.28
N GLY A 36 -33.14 17.32 -55.98
CA GLY A 36 -31.84 17.22 -55.29
C GLY A 36 -31.22 18.55 -54.85
N LYS A 37 -31.94 19.68 -54.84
CA LYS A 37 -31.41 20.99 -54.38
C LYS A 37 -30.77 20.92 -53.00
N SER A 38 -31.50 20.36 -52.04
CA SER A 38 -31.03 20.24 -50.67
C SER A 38 -29.83 19.28 -50.53
N ASN A 39 -29.64 18.34 -51.47
CA ASN A 39 -28.47 17.45 -51.48
C ASN A 39 -27.17 18.20 -51.81
N VAL A 40 -27.24 19.38 -52.43
CA VAL A 40 -26.06 20.24 -52.64
C VAL A 40 -25.57 20.80 -51.29
N VAL A 41 -26.48 21.23 -50.43
CA VAL A 41 -26.17 21.71 -49.07
C VAL A 41 -25.60 20.58 -48.23
N ASP A 42 -26.21 19.39 -48.31
CA ASP A 42 -25.71 18.20 -47.65
C ASP A 42 -24.26 17.88 -48.09
N ALA A 43 -23.98 17.92 -49.40
CA ALA A 43 -22.64 17.64 -49.93
C ALA A 43 -21.59 18.61 -49.34
N ILE A 44 -21.94 19.89 -49.19
CA ILE A 44 -21.07 20.89 -48.55
C ILE A 44 -20.85 20.56 -47.06
N LYS A 45 -21.89 20.26 -46.29
CA LYS A 45 -21.74 19.85 -44.88
C LYS A 45 -20.88 18.60 -44.72
N TRP A 46 -21.09 17.65 -45.62
CA TRP A 46 -20.40 16.38 -45.60
C TRP A 46 -18.90 16.51 -45.84
N VAL A 47 -18.50 17.29 -46.85
CA VAL A 47 -17.07 17.51 -47.15
C VAL A 47 -16.38 18.36 -46.06
N LEU A 48 -17.13 19.22 -45.36
CA LEU A 48 -16.65 19.97 -44.18
C LEU A 48 -16.54 19.11 -42.89
N GLY A 49 -16.96 17.85 -42.93
CA GLY A 49 -16.70 16.88 -41.86
C GLY A 49 -17.89 16.59 -40.93
N GLU A 50 -19.13 16.79 -41.39
CA GLU A 50 -20.33 16.28 -40.71
C GLU A 50 -20.34 14.73 -40.70
N GLN A 51 -20.57 14.14 -39.53
CA GLN A 51 -20.56 12.68 -39.31
C GLN A 51 -21.92 12.11 -38.91
N ALA A 52 -22.89 12.95 -38.53
CA ALA A 52 -24.23 12.48 -38.19
C ALA A 52 -25.00 12.12 -39.46
N SER A 53 -25.36 10.84 -39.63
CA SER A 53 -26.19 10.39 -40.76
C SER A 53 -27.55 11.09 -40.79
N LYS A 54 -28.13 11.39 -39.62
CA LYS A 54 -29.38 12.16 -39.49
C LYS A 54 -29.29 13.58 -40.04
N ALA A 55 -28.18 14.29 -39.77
CA ALA A 55 -27.94 15.62 -40.34
C ALA A 55 -27.79 15.57 -41.87
N MET A 56 -27.34 14.42 -42.36
CA MET A 56 -27.24 14.10 -43.79
C MET A 56 -28.55 13.55 -44.36
N ARG A 57 -29.68 13.58 -43.64
CA ARG A 57 -30.98 13.01 -44.07
C ARG A 57 -30.85 11.60 -44.63
N ALA A 58 -30.08 10.77 -43.93
CA ALA A 58 -29.76 9.40 -44.25
C ALA A 58 -29.86 8.54 -42.98
N GLU A 59 -30.24 7.28 -43.09
CA GLU A 59 -30.29 6.37 -41.92
C GLU A 59 -28.87 5.98 -41.50
N LYS A 60 -28.07 5.51 -42.46
CA LYS A 60 -26.66 5.18 -42.29
C LYS A 60 -25.77 6.11 -43.11
N MET A 61 -24.49 6.18 -42.76
CA MET A 61 -23.55 7.05 -43.48
C MET A 61 -23.30 6.55 -44.90
N GLU A 62 -23.37 5.23 -45.11
CA GLU A 62 -23.23 4.58 -46.42
C GLU A 62 -24.39 4.94 -47.38
N ASP A 63 -25.55 5.32 -46.85
CA ASP A 63 -26.73 5.70 -47.64
C ASP A 63 -26.58 7.07 -48.33
N VAL A 64 -25.51 7.80 -48.04
CA VAL A 64 -25.15 9.00 -48.83
C VAL A 64 -24.60 8.61 -50.21
N ILE A 65 -24.22 7.35 -50.44
CA ILE A 65 -23.77 6.83 -51.73
C ILE A 65 -24.99 6.58 -52.63
N PHE A 66 -24.89 6.94 -53.91
CA PHE A 66 -25.97 6.73 -54.88
C PHE A 66 -26.39 5.25 -54.93
N ASN A 67 -27.64 4.99 -54.55
CA ASN A 67 -28.22 3.65 -54.45
C ASN A 67 -28.82 3.12 -55.76
N GLY A 68 -28.66 3.83 -56.88
CA GLY A 68 -29.21 3.43 -58.17
C GLY A 68 -30.57 4.05 -58.47
N SER A 69 -30.99 3.91 -59.73
CA SER A 69 -32.32 4.29 -60.25
C SER A 69 -32.75 3.28 -61.31
N GLU A 70 -33.99 3.33 -61.80
CA GLU A 70 -34.49 2.42 -62.84
C GLU A 70 -33.54 2.31 -64.06
N ASN A 71 -32.88 3.42 -64.41
CA ASN A 71 -31.99 3.49 -65.58
C ASN A 71 -30.49 3.45 -65.22
N ARG A 72 -30.10 3.37 -63.93
CA ARG A 72 -28.68 3.48 -63.52
C ARG A 72 -28.34 2.58 -62.33
N LYS A 73 -27.23 1.86 -62.44
CA LYS A 73 -26.72 0.99 -61.37
C LYS A 73 -26.28 1.79 -60.14
N ALA A 74 -26.36 1.15 -58.97
CA ALA A 74 -25.80 1.69 -57.73
C ALA A 74 -24.28 1.85 -57.84
N LEU A 75 -23.74 2.89 -57.20
CA LEU A 75 -22.30 3.14 -57.12
C LEU A 75 -21.74 2.64 -55.79
N ASN A 76 -20.43 2.40 -55.74
CA ASN A 76 -19.73 1.91 -54.55
C ASN A 76 -18.97 3.00 -53.79
N VAL A 77 -18.94 4.21 -54.32
CA VAL A 77 -18.18 5.34 -53.78
C VAL A 77 -18.96 6.64 -53.95
N ALA A 78 -18.90 7.48 -52.94
CA ALA A 78 -19.28 8.89 -53.02
C ALA A 78 -18.03 9.76 -52.85
N GLU A 79 -17.89 10.77 -53.68
CA GLU A 79 -16.79 11.74 -53.64
C GLU A 79 -17.36 13.15 -53.77
N VAL A 80 -16.97 14.03 -52.85
CA VAL A 80 -17.31 15.45 -52.89
C VAL A 80 -16.04 16.25 -52.72
N THR A 81 -15.85 17.24 -53.59
CA THR A 81 -14.70 18.13 -53.59
C THR A 81 -15.17 19.57 -53.53
N LEU A 82 -14.81 20.27 -52.46
CA LEU A 82 -15.06 21.68 -52.24
C LEU A 82 -13.81 22.48 -52.59
N THR A 83 -13.96 23.56 -53.37
CA THR A 83 -12.85 24.44 -53.71
C THR A 83 -13.14 25.84 -53.17
N LEU A 84 -12.24 26.35 -52.32
CA LEU A 84 -12.36 27.61 -51.60
C LEU A 84 -11.23 28.56 -52.02
N VAL A 85 -11.55 29.82 -52.25
CA VAL A 85 -10.55 30.89 -52.44
C VAL A 85 -10.18 31.49 -51.09
N ASN A 86 -8.89 31.51 -50.79
CA ASN A 86 -8.29 31.98 -49.53
C ASN A 86 -7.38 33.22 -49.70
N GLU A 87 -7.68 34.10 -50.66
CA GLU A 87 -6.89 35.32 -50.91
C GLU A 87 -6.75 36.24 -49.68
N ALA A 88 -7.75 36.24 -48.79
CA ALA A 88 -7.74 37.04 -47.56
C ALA A 88 -6.98 36.38 -46.39
N GLY A 89 -6.39 35.19 -46.57
CA GLY A 89 -5.61 34.49 -45.54
C GLY A 89 -6.40 34.07 -44.29
N LEU A 90 -7.72 33.90 -44.42
CA LEU A 90 -8.61 33.52 -43.30
C LEU A 90 -8.38 32.09 -42.83
N LEU A 91 -8.03 31.19 -43.75
CA LEU A 91 -7.66 29.81 -43.42
C LEU A 91 -6.14 29.72 -43.22
N PRO A 92 -5.66 28.93 -42.24
CA PRO A 92 -4.23 28.78 -41.91
C PRO A 92 -3.45 27.92 -42.93
N ILE A 93 -3.65 28.15 -44.23
CA ILE A 93 -2.90 27.55 -45.33
C ILE A 93 -2.50 28.66 -46.30
N ASP A 94 -1.20 28.81 -46.54
CA ASP A 94 -0.60 29.84 -47.39
C ASP A 94 -0.69 29.47 -48.89
N VAL A 95 -1.91 29.22 -49.35
CA VAL A 95 -2.24 28.96 -50.75
C VAL A 95 -3.50 29.73 -51.12
N PRO A 96 -3.56 30.31 -52.33
CA PRO A 96 -4.69 31.13 -52.75
C PRO A 96 -5.97 30.30 -52.97
N GLU A 97 -5.85 29.00 -53.27
CA GLU A 97 -6.96 28.09 -53.53
C GLU A 97 -6.78 26.79 -52.75
N ILE A 98 -7.81 26.44 -51.98
CA ILE A 98 -7.83 25.26 -51.10
C ILE A 98 -8.90 24.30 -51.60
N GLN A 99 -8.49 23.10 -51.96
CA GLN A 99 -9.37 22.01 -52.36
C GLN A 99 -9.50 21.00 -51.22
N ILE A 100 -10.72 20.81 -50.72
CA ILE A 100 -11.05 19.83 -49.69
C ILE A 100 -11.88 18.73 -50.32
N LYS A 101 -11.43 17.48 -50.20
CA LYS A 101 -12.12 16.33 -50.78
C LYS A 101 -12.41 15.31 -49.70
N ARG A 102 -13.64 14.79 -49.71
CA ARG A 102 -14.06 13.64 -48.90
C ARG A 102 -14.50 12.53 -49.82
N ARG A 103 -14.04 11.31 -49.55
CA ARG A 103 -14.44 10.10 -50.25
C ARG A 103 -14.93 9.07 -49.24
N LEU A 104 -16.01 8.37 -49.56
CA LEU A 104 -16.58 7.31 -48.74
C LEU A 104 -16.87 6.10 -49.60
N TYR A 105 -16.45 4.93 -49.15
CA TYR A 105 -16.72 3.65 -49.78
C TYR A 105 -17.85 2.92 -49.07
N ARG A 106 -18.53 2.00 -49.76
CA ARG A 106 -19.55 1.12 -49.15
C ARG A 106 -19.02 0.23 -48.02
N SER A 107 -17.69 0.07 -47.89
CA SER A 107 -17.05 -0.60 -46.75
C SER A 107 -17.15 0.19 -45.44
N GLY A 108 -17.58 1.46 -45.47
CA GLY A 108 -17.59 2.40 -44.34
C GLY A 108 -16.30 3.21 -44.20
N GLU A 109 -15.27 2.92 -45.01
CA GLU A 109 -14.01 3.67 -45.00
C GLU A 109 -14.21 5.08 -45.58
N SER A 110 -13.77 6.09 -44.82
CA SER A 110 -13.84 7.50 -45.22
C SER A 110 -12.44 8.11 -45.30
N GLU A 111 -12.11 8.66 -46.47
CA GLU A 111 -10.84 9.34 -46.75
C GLU A 111 -11.07 10.85 -46.86
N TYR A 112 -10.11 11.63 -46.36
CA TYR A 112 -10.14 13.09 -46.42
C TYR A 112 -8.84 13.60 -47.05
N TYR A 113 -8.95 14.60 -47.91
CA TYR A 113 -7.82 15.22 -48.57
C TYR A 113 -7.92 16.74 -48.51
N ILE A 114 -6.78 17.40 -48.34
CA ILE A 114 -6.62 18.84 -48.53
C ILE A 114 -5.53 19.02 -49.60
N ASN A 115 -5.84 19.70 -50.71
CA ASN A 115 -4.94 19.89 -51.85
C ASN A 115 -4.27 18.57 -52.30
N SER A 116 -5.09 17.53 -52.48
CA SER A 116 -4.65 16.16 -52.85
C SER A 116 -3.76 15.44 -51.82
N THR A 117 -3.51 16.03 -50.66
CA THR A 117 -2.75 15.38 -49.57
C THR A 117 -3.72 14.70 -48.60
N PRO A 118 -3.53 13.41 -48.25
CA PRO A 118 -4.40 12.71 -47.31
C PRO A 118 -4.23 13.29 -45.90
N VAL A 119 -5.35 13.59 -45.24
CA VAL A 119 -5.39 14.17 -43.88
C VAL A 119 -6.41 13.45 -43.01
N LYS A 120 -6.31 13.63 -41.69
CA LYS A 120 -7.33 13.14 -40.75
C LYS A 120 -8.50 14.13 -40.70
N LEU A 121 -9.69 13.62 -40.37
CA LEU A 121 -10.88 14.46 -40.12
C LEU A 121 -10.62 15.58 -39.08
N LYS A 122 -9.79 15.30 -38.05
CA LYS A 122 -9.37 16.31 -37.07
C LYS A 122 -8.80 17.55 -37.78
N ASN A 123 -7.88 17.36 -38.70
CA ASN A 123 -7.21 18.45 -39.41
C ASN A 123 -8.19 19.24 -40.31
N VAL A 124 -9.15 18.57 -40.95
CA VAL A 124 -10.20 19.26 -41.73
C VAL A 124 -11.08 20.12 -40.84
N ARG A 125 -11.47 19.64 -39.65
CA ARG A 125 -12.24 20.43 -38.68
C ARG A 125 -11.45 21.59 -38.09
N GLU A 126 -10.17 21.37 -37.78
CA GLU A 126 -9.27 22.41 -37.27
C GLU A 126 -9.07 23.55 -38.26
N LEU A 127 -9.07 23.25 -39.56
CA LEU A 127 -8.92 24.24 -40.62
C LEU A 127 -10.03 25.32 -40.56
N PHE A 128 -11.23 24.94 -40.13
CA PHE A 128 -12.39 25.83 -40.04
C PHE A 128 -12.64 26.38 -38.62
N TRP A 129 -11.80 26.05 -37.64
CA TRP A 129 -11.86 26.71 -36.34
C TRP A 129 -11.68 28.23 -36.54
N ASP A 130 -12.60 29.01 -35.96
CA ASP A 130 -12.63 30.48 -36.03
C ASP A 130 -13.15 31.08 -37.35
N THR A 131 -13.61 30.25 -38.30
CA THR A 131 -14.22 30.75 -39.57
C THR A 131 -15.75 30.76 -39.56
N GLY A 132 -16.39 30.11 -38.58
CA GLY A 132 -17.85 29.97 -38.50
C GLY A 132 -18.46 28.96 -39.50
N VAL A 133 -17.65 28.25 -40.29
CA VAL A 133 -18.05 27.29 -41.34
C VAL A 133 -17.81 25.82 -40.91
N GLY A 134 -17.79 25.55 -39.59
CA GLY A 134 -17.53 24.22 -39.01
C GLY A 134 -18.75 23.31 -38.79
N LYS A 135 -18.58 22.28 -37.94
CA LYS A 135 -19.61 21.27 -37.59
C LYS A 135 -20.89 21.89 -36.99
N GLY A 136 -20.79 23.04 -36.34
CA GLY A 136 -21.91 23.80 -35.78
C GLY A 136 -22.22 25.08 -36.54
N ALA A 137 -21.75 25.19 -37.79
CA ALA A 137 -21.80 26.40 -38.57
C ALA A 137 -23.20 27.02 -38.61
N TYR A 138 -23.37 28.12 -37.87
CA TYR A 138 -24.52 29.01 -38.02
C TYR A 138 -24.65 29.55 -39.46
N SER A 139 -23.60 29.41 -40.28
CA SER A 139 -23.58 29.81 -41.68
C SER A 139 -24.39 28.89 -42.60
N VAL A 140 -24.82 27.71 -42.15
CA VAL A 140 -25.63 26.77 -42.96
C VAL A 140 -26.97 26.52 -42.28
N MET A 141 -27.99 27.30 -42.65
CA MET A 141 -29.35 27.16 -42.11
C MET A 141 -30.19 26.21 -42.98
N GLU A 142 -30.69 25.14 -42.37
CA GLU A 142 -31.65 24.23 -42.98
C GLU A 142 -33.09 24.60 -42.64
N GLN A 143 -34.02 23.95 -43.34
CA GLN A 143 -35.44 24.03 -42.99
C GLN A 143 -35.66 23.47 -41.57
N GLY A 144 -36.16 24.31 -40.66
CA GLY A 144 -36.41 23.95 -39.26
C GLY A 144 -35.28 24.34 -38.27
N GLU A 145 -34.08 24.65 -38.75
CA GLU A 145 -32.95 25.06 -37.88
C GLU A 145 -33.20 26.40 -37.21
N ILE A 146 -33.91 27.33 -37.87
CA ILE A 146 -34.27 28.62 -37.27
C ILE A 146 -35.14 28.42 -36.02
N ASP A 147 -36.13 27.52 -36.10
CA ASP A 147 -36.99 27.20 -34.96
C ASP A 147 -36.22 26.45 -33.87
N GLN A 148 -35.26 25.60 -34.26
CA GLN A 148 -34.39 24.88 -33.33
C GLN A 148 -33.48 25.83 -32.54
N VAL A 149 -32.85 26.81 -33.17
CA VAL A 149 -32.02 27.82 -32.49
C VAL A 149 -32.86 28.67 -31.52
N LEU A 150 -34.10 28.99 -31.88
CA LEU A 150 -35.02 29.74 -31.03
C LEU A 150 -35.55 28.92 -29.83
N SER A 151 -35.70 27.61 -30.00
CA SER A 151 -36.19 26.68 -28.97
C SER A 151 -35.08 25.97 -28.18
N SER A 152 -33.81 26.09 -28.57
CA SER A 152 -32.67 25.45 -27.91
C SER A 152 -32.48 25.93 -26.47
N LYS A 153 -31.91 25.06 -25.63
CA LYS A 153 -31.56 25.46 -24.25
C LYS A 153 -30.47 26.54 -24.24
N PRO A 154 -30.38 27.36 -23.17
CA PRO A 154 -29.33 28.38 -23.05
C PRO A 154 -27.91 27.85 -23.24
N ASP A 155 -27.61 26.63 -22.75
CA ASP A 155 -26.28 26.01 -22.89
C ASP A 155 -25.95 25.61 -24.34
N GLU A 156 -26.93 25.12 -25.10
CA GLU A 156 -26.77 24.79 -26.51
C GLU A 156 -26.61 26.06 -27.35
N ARG A 157 -27.37 27.11 -27.02
CA ARG A 157 -27.26 28.42 -27.67
C ARG A 157 -25.93 29.11 -27.38
N ARG A 158 -25.38 28.91 -26.18
CA ARG A 158 -24.06 29.44 -25.81
C ARG A 158 -22.98 29.00 -26.78
N TYR A 159 -23.00 27.74 -27.23
CA TYR A 159 -22.03 27.23 -28.20
C TYR A 159 -21.99 28.06 -29.50
N LEU A 160 -23.15 28.49 -30.01
CA LEU A 160 -23.25 29.33 -31.21
C LEU A 160 -22.58 30.69 -31.00
N PHE A 161 -22.76 31.31 -29.83
CA PHE A 161 -22.10 32.56 -29.50
C PHE A 161 -20.58 32.40 -29.32
N GLU A 162 -20.13 31.27 -28.78
CA GLU A 162 -18.71 30.98 -28.59
C GLU A 162 -18.00 30.73 -29.93
N GLU A 163 -18.68 30.07 -30.88
CA GLU A 163 -18.19 29.90 -32.25
C GLU A 163 -18.16 31.24 -33.00
N ALA A 164 -19.20 32.07 -32.85
CA ALA A 164 -19.23 33.42 -33.43
C ALA A 164 -18.16 34.34 -32.83
N ALA A 165 -17.82 34.17 -31.54
CA ALA A 165 -16.75 34.91 -30.87
C ALA A 165 -15.34 34.39 -31.19
N GLY A 166 -15.20 33.28 -31.92
CA GLY A 166 -13.90 32.71 -32.29
C GLY A 166 -13.08 32.19 -31.10
N ILE A 167 -13.73 31.81 -29.98
CA ILE A 167 -13.02 31.30 -28.79
C ILE A 167 -12.91 29.78 -28.76
N THR A 168 -13.59 29.08 -29.69
CA THR A 168 -13.66 27.62 -29.76
C THR A 168 -12.26 26.98 -29.85
N ARG A 169 -11.35 27.55 -30.64
CA ARG A 169 -9.97 27.07 -30.76
C ARG A 169 -9.21 27.12 -29.44
N PHE A 170 -9.33 28.22 -28.69
CA PHE A 170 -8.66 28.39 -27.41
C PHE A 170 -9.20 27.45 -26.35
N LYS A 171 -10.52 27.25 -26.30
CA LYS A 171 -11.15 26.26 -25.41
C LYS A 171 -10.74 24.84 -25.74
N ALA A 172 -10.73 24.45 -27.02
CA ALA A 172 -10.31 23.13 -27.45
C ALA A 172 -8.83 22.86 -27.07
N ARG A 173 -7.95 23.85 -27.28
CA ARG A 173 -6.55 23.77 -26.87
C ARG A 173 -6.39 23.72 -25.35
N GLY A 174 -7.19 24.47 -24.60
CA GLY A 174 -7.22 24.45 -23.14
C GLY A 174 -7.58 23.08 -22.60
N ALA A 175 -8.67 22.48 -23.09
CA ALA A 175 -9.08 21.14 -22.70
C ALA A 175 -8.06 20.05 -23.09
N GLU A 176 -7.39 20.18 -24.25
CA GLU A 176 -6.32 19.26 -24.63
C GLU A 176 -5.08 19.40 -23.72
N ALA A 177 -4.73 20.64 -23.36
CA ALA A 177 -3.63 20.92 -22.44
C ALA A 177 -3.93 20.41 -21.02
N GLU A 178 -5.15 20.57 -20.53
CA GLU A 178 -5.61 20.06 -19.24
C GLU A 178 -5.53 18.53 -19.18
N ARG A 179 -6.02 17.83 -20.21
CA ARG A 179 -5.88 16.37 -20.32
C ARG A 179 -4.42 15.92 -20.37
N LYS A 180 -3.55 16.67 -21.06
CA LYS A 180 -2.11 16.39 -21.09
C LYS A 180 -1.47 16.60 -19.72
N LEU A 181 -1.89 17.64 -18.99
CA LEU A 181 -1.40 17.94 -17.64
C LEU A 181 -1.80 16.82 -16.67
N GLU A 182 -3.07 16.42 -16.65
CA GLU A 182 -3.59 15.33 -15.82
C GLU A 182 -2.82 14.02 -16.06
N LYS A 183 -2.59 13.66 -17.33
CA LYS A 183 -1.79 12.50 -17.69
C LYS A 183 -0.32 12.63 -17.23
N THR A 184 0.22 13.84 -17.25
CA THR A 184 1.59 14.09 -16.80
C THR A 184 1.70 13.97 -15.27
N GLU A 185 0.72 14.46 -14.53
CA GLU A 185 0.64 14.30 -13.08
C GLU A 185 0.49 12.84 -12.65
N GLU A 186 -0.28 12.05 -13.41
CA GLU A 186 -0.37 10.60 -13.20
C GLU A 186 0.99 9.92 -13.43
N ASN A 187 1.69 10.25 -14.52
CA ASN A 187 3.03 9.73 -14.79
C ASN A 187 4.03 10.13 -13.69
N ILE A 188 3.98 11.37 -13.18
CA ILE A 188 4.85 11.83 -12.10
C ILE A 188 4.60 11.01 -10.83
N ARG A 189 3.34 10.82 -10.44
CA ARG A 189 2.98 9.98 -9.28
C ARG A 189 3.51 8.55 -9.41
N GLN A 190 3.46 7.98 -10.62
CA GLN A 190 4.02 6.66 -10.87
C GLN A 190 5.56 6.64 -10.69
N VAL A 191 6.25 7.65 -11.23
CA VAL A 191 7.71 7.78 -11.09
C VAL A 191 8.12 7.97 -9.63
N GLU A 192 7.41 8.78 -8.87
CA GLU A 192 7.66 8.99 -7.43
C GLU A 192 7.50 7.69 -6.63
N GLY A 193 6.49 6.88 -6.97
CA GLY A 193 6.31 5.54 -6.38
C GLY A 193 7.51 4.63 -6.64
N ILE A 194 7.95 4.54 -7.89
CA ILE A 194 9.12 3.74 -8.28
C ILE A 194 10.39 4.24 -7.58
N LEU A 195 10.59 5.56 -7.51
CA LEU A 195 11.75 6.15 -6.85
C LEU A 195 11.78 5.82 -5.34
N GLY A 196 10.61 5.82 -4.69
CA GLY A 196 10.46 5.42 -3.29
C GLY A 196 10.85 3.95 -3.06
N GLU A 197 10.42 3.05 -3.94
CA GLU A 197 10.78 1.64 -3.88
C GLU A 197 12.29 1.42 -4.10
N VAL A 198 12.85 2.03 -5.15
CA VAL A 198 14.28 1.96 -5.46
C VAL A 198 15.13 2.50 -4.32
N LYS A 199 14.69 3.58 -3.65
CA LYS A 199 15.39 4.14 -2.49
C LYS A 199 15.43 3.15 -1.31
N ARG A 200 14.32 2.46 -1.02
CA ARG A 200 14.27 1.41 0.02
C ARG A 200 15.20 0.24 -0.31
N SER A 201 15.18 -0.21 -1.56
CA SER A 201 16.10 -1.26 -2.03
C SER A 201 17.55 -0.81 -1.90
N TYR A 202 17.87 0.42 -2.30
CA TYR A 202 19.21 0.99 -2.18
C TYR A 202 19.70 1.07 -0.74
N GLU A 203 18.87 1.56 0.20
CA GLU A 203 19.24 1.65 1.63
C GLU A 203 19.52 0.27 2.22
N SER A 204 18.70 -0.74 1.88
CA SER A 204 18.92 -2.12 2.29
C SER A 204 20.23 -2.70 1.74
N LEU A 205 20.48 -2.54 0.43
CA LEU A 205 21.71 -2.99 -0.22
C LEU A 205 22.94 -2.28 0.34
N LYS A 206 22.84 -0.99 0.68
CA LYS A 206 23.92 -0.24 1.31
C LYS A 206 24.31 -0.83 2.66
N ILE A 207 23.33 -1.11 3.52
CA ILE A 207 23.57 -1.73 4.83
C ILE A 207 24.23 -3.11 4.66
N GLN A 208 23.78 -3.90 3.69
CA GLN A 208 24.37 -5.21 3.39
C GLN A 208 25.82 -5.10 2.89
N ALA A 209 26.11 -4.11 2.04
CA ALA A 209 27.45 -3.83 1.54
C ALA A 209 28.39 -3.41 2.68
N ASP A 210 27.95 -2.51 3.55
CA ASP A 210 28.72 -2.04 4.72
C ASP A 210 29.03 -3.20 5.67
N LYS A 211 28.04 -4.05 5.98
CA LYS A 211 28.25 -5.27 6.79
C LYS A 211 29.25 -6.24 6.14
N THR A 212 29.17 -6.41 4.82
CA THR A 212 30.08 -7.28 4.07
C THR A 212 31.50 -6.75 4.10
N LEU A 213 31.69 -5.43 4.01
CA LEU A 213 32.99 -4.79 4.09
C LEU A 213 33.62 -4.96 5.49
N GLN A 214 32.82 -4.75 6.55
CA GLN A 214 33.26 -5.00 7.93
C GLN A 214 33.63 -6.47 8.15
N TYR A 215 32.81 -7.40 7.67
CA TYR A 215 33.10 -8.83 7.75
C TYR A 215 34.42 -9.19 7.05
N ARG A 216 34.68 -8.65 5.86
CA ARG A 216 35.95 -8.88 5.14
C ARG A 216 37.14 -8.37 5.94
N THR A 217 37.04 -7.15 6.49
CA THR A 217 38.10 -6.53 7.29
C THR A 217 38.40 -7.36 8.54
N LEU A 218 37.36 -7.73 9.30
CA LEU A 218 37.50 -8.57 10.49
C LEU A 218 38.04 -9.97 10.16
N ARG A 219 37.65 -10.55 9.02
CA ARG A 219 38.18 -11.84 8.58
C ARG A 219 39.67 -11.77 8.22
N GLU A 220 40.10 -10.68 7.60
CA GLU A 220 41.51 -10.40 7.33
C GLU A 220 42.30 -10.26 8.64
N GLU A 221 41.77 -9.52 9.62
CA GLU A 221 42.37 -9.36 10.94
C GLU A 221 42.48 -10.70 11.69
N ILE A 222 41.42 -11.51 11.70
CA ILE A 222 41.44 -12.86 12.29
C ILE A 222 42.54 -13.70 11.64
N PHE A 223 42.64 -13.67 10.31
CA PHE A 223 43.67 -14.41 9.59
C PHE A 223 45.09 -13.96 9.97
N GLN A 224 45.32 -12.65 10.11
CA GLN A 224 46.60 -12.11 10.57
C GLN A 224 46.91 -12.53 12.02
N PHE A 225 45.94 -12.44 12.93
CA PHE A 225 46.14 -12.87 14.32
C PHE A 225 46.37 -14.38 14.45
N GLU A 226 45.67 -15.20 13.67
CA GLU A 226 45.95 -16.63 13.61
C GLU A 226 47.37 -16.90 13.12
N LEU A 227 47.81 -16.22 12.06
CA LEU A 227 49.18 -16.31 11.56
C LEU A 227 50.21 -15.93 12.64
N ASP A 228 49.98 -14.83 13.35
CA ASP A 228 50.84 -14.36 14.45
C ASP A 228 50.91 -15.38 15.59
N ILE A 229 49.78 -15.96 16.00
CA ILE A 229 49.73 -17.00 17.03
C ILE A 229 50.54 -18.23 16.58
N GLN A 230 50.39 -18.66 15.32
CA GLN A 230 51.17 -19.79 14.79
C GLN A 230 52.67 -19.47 14.74
N LEU A 231 53.05 -18.23 14.37
CA LEU A 231 54.43 -17.77 14.38
C LEU A 231 55.02 -17.75 15.80
N LEU A 232 54.25 -17.27 16.79
CA LEU A 232 54.65 -17.28 18.20
C LEU A 232 54.84 -18.71 18.72
N ARG A 233 53.91 -19.63 18.41
CA ARG A 233 54.05 -21.06 18.74
C ARG A 233 55.28 -21.67 18.10
N LEU A 234 55.54 -21.38 16.82
CA LEU A 234 56.74 -21.86 16.14
C LEU A 234 58.01 -21.31 16.80
N LYS A 235 58.01 -20.03 17.19
CA LYS A 235 59.13 -19.41 17.92
C LYS A 235 59.36 -20.06 19.27
N GLN A 236 58.29 -20.35 20.01
CA GLN A 236 58.36 -21.07 21.29
C GLN A 236 58.92 -22.48 21.09
N PHE A 237 58.43 -23.24 20.11
CA PHE A 237 58.97 -24.58 19.83
C PHE A 237 60.44 -24.55 19.42
N LYS A 238 60.89 -23.54 18.66
CA LYS A 238 62.31 -23.36 18.36
C LYS A 238 63.12 -23.09 19.63
N TYR A 239 62.64 -22.20 20.49
CA TYR A 239 63.32 -21.89 21.75
C TYR A 239 63.41 -23.11 22.68
N GLU A 240 62.31 -23.86 22.83
CA GLU A 240 62.29 -25.09 23.63
C GLU A 240 63.21 -26.16 23.05
N ARG A 241 63.24 -26.31 21.71
CA ARG A 241 64.18 -27.21 21.04
C ARG A 241 65.61 -26.82 21.34
N ASP A 242 65.96 -25.54 21.21
CA ASP A 242 67.32 -25.05 21.42
C ASP A 242 67.74 -25.20 22.88
N ARG A 243 66.85 -24.88 23.83
CA ARG A 243 67.06 -25.10 25.26
C ARG A 243 67.29 -26.57 25.59
N ARG A 244 66.44 -27.47 25.06
CA ARG A 244 66.60 -28.92 25.25
C ARG A 244 67.89 -29.46 24.62
N ALA A 245 68.28 -28.92 23.47
CA ALA A 245 69.56 -29.27 22.85
C ALA A 245 70.74 -28.86 23.75
N GLU A 246 70.69 -27.67 24.34
CA GLU A 246 71.71 -27.20 25.27
C GLU A 246 71.74 -28.02 26.57
N GLU A 247 70.60 -28.30 27.18
CA GLU A 247 70.47 -29.22 28.32
C GLU A 247 71.00 -30.62 27.99
N LEU A 248 70.72 -31.15 26.79
CA LEU A 248 71.24 -32.44 26.36
C LEU A 248 72.77 -32.41 26.28
N THR A 249 73.36 -31.33 25.74
CA THR A 249 74.82 -31.19 25.64
C THR A 249 75.50 -31.07 27.01
N THR A 250 74.90 -30.36 27.97
CA THR A 250 75.45 -30.25 29.33
C THR A 250 75.37 -31.58 30.05
N ARG A 251 74.23 -32.28 29.97
CA ARG A 251 74.05 -33.61 30.54
C ARG A 251 74.95 -34.66 29.92
N THR A 252 75.21 -34.60 28.61
CA THR A 252 76.19 -35.52 27.99
C THR A 252 77.61 -35.26 28.49
N LYS A 253 78.03 -33.99 28.60
CA LYS A 253 79.35 -33.65 29.18
C LYS A 253 79.47 -34.12 30.63
N GLU A 254 78.43 -33.94 31.43
CA GLU A 254 78.43 -34.35 32.84
C GLU A 254 78.44 -35.88 32.99
N ARG A 255 77.66 -36.60 32.17
CA ARG A 255 77.73 -38.06 32.07
C ARG A 255 79.14 -38.52 31.71
N ASP A 256 79.77 -37.91 30.70
CA ASP A 256 81.10 -38.30 30.23
C ASP A 256 82.18 -37.99 31.29
N ARG A 257 82.00 -36.92 32.05
CA ARG A 257 82.83 -36.61 33.23
C ARG A 257 82.68 -37.65 34.34
N ILE A 258 81.45 -37.94 34.76
CA ILE A 258 81.18 -38.95 35.80
C ILE A 258 81.70 -40.31 35.35
N ARG A 259 81.53 -40.68 34.08
CA ARG A 259 82.08 -41.91 33.52
C ARG A 259 83.62 -41.94 33.66
N SER A 260 84.29 -40.84 33.34
CA SER A 260 85.75 -40.72 33.50
C SER A 260 86.17 -40.79 34.97
N GLU A 261 85.40 -40.18 35.88
CA GLU A 261 85.63 -40.24 37.33
C GLU A 261 85.39 -41.66 37.88
N MET A 262 84.35 -42.37 37.40
CA MET A 262 84.11 -43.77 37.75
C MET A 262 85.22 -44.68 37.23
N ASP A 263 85.69 -44.47 36.00
CA ASP A 263 86.81 -45.24 35.45
C ASP A 263 88.10 -45.00 36.27
N ALA A 264 88.35 -43.76 36.70
CA ALA A 264 89.47 -43.42 37.58
C ALA A 264 89.31 -44.01 38.98
N LEU A 265 88.12 -43.96 39.56
CA LEU A 265 87.82 -44.51 40.88
C LEU A 265 87.89 -46.03 40.86
N ASN A 266 87.39 -46.69 39.83
CA ASN A 266 87.52 -48.14 39.65
C ASN A 266 88.99 -48.55 39.62
N LYS A 267 89.83 -47.79 38.89
CA LYS A 267 91.27 -48.02 38.88
C LYS A 267 91.91 -47.81 40.26
N ALA A 268 91.56 -46.73 40.95
CA ALA A 268 92.05 -46.47 42.31
C ALA A 268 91.52 -47.50 43.33
N MET A 269 90.33 -48.04 43.11
CA MET A 269 89.75 -49.09 43.94
C MET A 269 90.44 -50.41 43.70
N GLU A 270 90.79 -50.74 42.46
CA GLU A 270 91.65 -51.89 42.12
C GLU A 270 93.01 -51.77 42.82
N GLU A 271 93.66 -50.60 42.74
CA GLU A 271 94.91 -50.31 43.45
C GLU A 271 94.76 -50.40 44.98
N ASN A 272 93.67 -49.87 45.55
CA ASN A 272 93.40 -49.96 46.99
C ASN A 272 93.01 -51.36 47.44
N MET A 273 92.36 -52.17 46.59
CA MET A 273 91.99 -53.54 46.91
C MET A 273 93.26 -54.41 47.01
N ASP A 274 94.27 -54.13 46.18
CA ASP A 274 95.61 -54.70 46.35
C ASP A 274 96.27 -54.29 47.68
N VAL A 275 96.12 -53.03 48.09
CA VAL A 275 96.63 -52.55 49.39
C VAL A 275 95.87 -53.14 50.56
N VAL A 276 94.55 -53.22 50.51
CA VAL A 276 93.69 -53.79 51.56
C VAL A 276 93.99 -55.28 51.73
N ASN A 277 94.17 -56.04 50.64
CA ASN A 277 94.64 -57.42 50.73
C ASN A 277 95.98 -57.50 51.50
N SER A 278 96.92 -56.59 51.23
CA SER A 278 98.20 -56.51 51.97
C SER A 278 98.07 -56.04 53.43
N MET A 279 97.00 -55.30 53.76
CA MET A 279 96.73 -54.77 55.09
C MET A 279 95.88 -55.70 55.93
N GLU A 280 94.92 -56.45 55.39
CA GLU A 280 94.19 -57.51 56.09
C GLU A 280 95.16 -58.59 56.57
N GLU A 281 96.18 -58.89 55.77
CA GLU A 281 97.29 -59.75 56.18
C GLU A 281 98.02 -59.21 57.43
N LYS A 282 98.12 -57.88 57.57
CA LYS A 282 98.71 -57.20 58.75
C LYS A 282 97.70 -56.97 59.89
N LEU A 283 96.41 -56.86 59.59
CA LEU A 283 95.37 -56.51 60.57
C LEU A 283 94.92 -57.74 61.36
N VAL A 284 94.93 -58.93 60.74
CA VAL A 284 94.84 -60.21 61.45
C VAL A 284 95.99 -60.36 62.46
N GLN A 285 97.15 -59.74 62.20
CA GLN A 285 98.29 -59.71 63.13
C GLN A 285 98.02 -58.80 64.35
N HIS A 286 97.42 -57.62 64.15
CA HIS A 286 97.28 -56.58 65.18
C HIS A 286 95.94 -56.62 65.95
N GLN A 287 94.86 -57.20 65.40
CA GLN A 287 93.59 -57.41 66.13
C GLN A 287 93.70 -58.38 67.30
N LYS A 288 94.82 -59.10 67.43
CA LYS A 288 95.16 -59.88 68.61
C LYS A 288 95.57 -59.02 69.82
N GLU A 289 95.91 -57.74 69.66
CA GLU A 289 96.59 -56.95 70.71
C GLU A 289 95.77 -55.78 71.31
N ILE A 290 94.63 -55.35 70.74
CA ILE A 290 94.01 -54.04 71.09
C ILE A 290 92.60 -54.11 71.72
N TYR A 291 91.97 -55.29 71.90
CA TYR A 291 90.62 -55.38 72.48
C TYR A 291 90.53 -55.10 74.00
N GLY A 292 91.53 -54.45 74.60
CA GLY A 292 91.74 -54.43 76.04
C GLY A 292 91.31 -53.19 76.82
N LEU A 293 91.26 -51.95 76.28
CA LEU A 293 91.38 -50.80 77.21
C LEU A 293 90.86 -49.40 76.79
N ALA A 294 89.78 -49.25 76.02
CA ALA A 294 89.32 -47.90 75.65
C ALA A 294 87.80 -47.72 75.40
N VAL A 295 86.92 -48.05 76.36
CA VAL A 295 85.47 -47.81 76.18
C VAL A 295 84.77 -46.96 77.26
N GLU A 296 85.28 -46.79 78.49
CA GLU A 296 84.39 -46.25 79.55
C GLU A 296 84.51 -44.77 79.93
N LYS A 297 85.53 -43.99 79.51
CA LYS A 297 85.78 -42.66 80.14
C LYS A 297 85.18 -41.43 79.44
N ASN A 298 84.83 -41.47 78.14
CA ASN A 298 84.51 -40.25 77.37
C ASN A 298 83.00 -39.97 77.17
N ALA A 299 82.10 -40.74 77.79
CA ALA A 299 80.67 -40.70 77.44
C ALA A 299 79.85 -39.62 78.18
N LYS A 300 80.24 -39.20 79.40
CA LYS A 300 79.33 -38.47 80.30
C LYS A 300 79.48 -36.93 80.34
N GLU A 301 80.61 -36.35 79.92
CA GLU A 301 80.83 -34.88 80.00
C GLU A 301 80.21 -34.07 78.84
N LYS A 302 79.82 -34.70 77.72
CA LYS A 302 79.21 -34.01 76.57
C LYS A 302 77.70 -33.83 76.64
N GLU A 303 77.04 -34.50 77.59
CA GLU A 303 75.58 -34.60 77.64
C GLU A 303 74.93 -33.31 78.19
N ALA A 304 75.54 -32.66 79.19
CA ALA A 304 74.96 -31.50 79.87
C ALA A 304 74.98 -30.19 79.06
N LYS A 305 76.03 -29.93 78.25
CA LYS A 305 76.12 -28.68 77.45
C LYS A 305 75.12 -28.62 76.30
N LEU A 306 74.69 -29.76 75.78
CA LEU A 306 73.77 -29.86 74.63
C LEU A 306 72.34 -29.45 75.01
N LEU A 307 71.93 -29.69 76.25
CA LEU A 307 70.55 -29.48 76.72
C LEU A 307 70.20 -27.99 76.93
N VAL A 308 71.19 -27.18 77.34
CA VAL A 308 71.01 -25.73 77.57
C VAL A 308 70.78 -24.96 76.28
N GLU A 309 71.53 -25.26 75.21
CA GLU A 309 71.37 -24.60 73.90
C GLU A 309 70.01 -24.92 73.27
N GLN A 310 69.53 -26.16 73.40
CA GLN A 310 68.24 -26.60 72.84
C GLN A 310 67.03 -25.87 73.45
N ARG A 311 67.08 -25.57 74.76
CA ARG A 311 66.02 -24.84 75.46
C ARG A 311 65.87 -23.39 74.97
N GLN A 312 66.98 -22.73 74.64
CA GLN A 312 66.99 -21.33 74.26
C GLN A 312 66.48 -21.12 72.82
N GLU A 313 66.80 -22.03 71.91
CA GLU A 313 66.27 -22.04 70.54
C GLU A 313 64.74 -22.26 70.49
N LEU A 314 64.23 -23.19 71.29
CA LEU A 314 62.79 -23.47 71.38
C LEU A 314 61.97 -22.27 71.86
N LYS A 315 62.49 -21.50 72.83
CA LYS A 315 61.80 -20.29 73.35
C LYS A 315 61.62 -19.22 72.27
N THR A 316 62.66 -18.96 71.47
CA THR A 316 62.59 -17.99 70.36
C THR A 316 61.63 -18.43 69.26
N LYS A 317 61.55 -19.75 69.01
CA LYS A 317 60.66 -20.33 68.00
C LYS A 317 59.18 -20.20 68.39
N ILE A 318 58.85 -20.41 69.67
CA ILE A 318 57.48 -20.24 70.19
C ILE A 318 57.00 -18.79 70.03
N GLN A 319 57.81 -17.78 70.39
CA GLN A 319 57.42 -16.37 70.25
C GLN A 319 57.20 -15.94 68.78
N GLN A 320 58.00 -16.43 67.85
CA GLN A 320 57.81 -16.15 66.42
C GLN A 320 56.52 -16.78 65.88
N ASN A 321 56.19 -18.00 66.31
CA ASN A 321 54.98 -18.69 65.88
C ASN A 321 53.70 -18.08 66.49
N GLU A 322 53.73 -17.59 67.72
CA GLU A 322 52.61 -16.83 68.32
C GLU A 322 52.31 -15.52 67.58
N GLY A 323 53.36 -14.83 67.11
CA GLY A 323 53.20 -13.63 66.28
C GLY A 323 52.54 -13.94 64.93
N ARG A 324 52.91 -15.07 64.31
CA ARG A 324 52.30 -15.55 63.06
C ARG A 324 50.83 -15.96 63.25
N GLU A 325 50.48 -16.56 64.38
CA GLU A 325 49.11 -16.98 64.69
C GLU A 325 48.15 -15.78 64.69
N LYS A 326 48.52 -14.66 65.32
CA LYS A 326 47.71 -13.44 65.36
C LYS A 326 47.48 -12.83 63.97
N VAL A 327 48.52 -12.77 63.14
CA VAL A 327 48.41 -12.22 61.78
C VAL A 327 47.48 -13.09 60.91
N LEU A 328 47.59 -14.41 61.03
CA LEU A 328 46.70 -15.36 60.34
C LEU A 328 45.24 -15.22 60.81
N GLN A 329 45.00 -15.00 62.11
CA GLN A 329 43.63 -14.78 62.62
C GLN A 329 42.99 -13.52 62.04
N THR A 330 43.69 -12.38 62.04
CA THR A 330 43.15 -11.13 61.46
C THR A 330 42.87 -11.29 59.97
N LYS A 331 43.72 -12.01 59.24
CA LYS A 331 43.52 -12.27 57.81
C LYS A 331 42.31 -13.17 57.54
N ILE A 332 42.03 -14.14 58.41
CA ILE A 332 40.85 -15.00 58.33
C ILE A 332 39.56 -14.19 58.58
N GLU A 333 39.56 -13.28 59.57
CA GLU A 333 38.41 -12.38 59.82
C GLU A 333 38.11 -11.48 58.61
N GLU A 334 39.13 -10.85 58.02
CA GLU A 334 38.97 -10.05 56.79
C GLU A 334 38.37 -10.87 55.63
N LEU A 335 38.84 -12.11 55.42
CA LEU A 335 38.36 -12.98 54.34
C LEU A 335 36.92 -13.49 54.58
N ILE A 336 36.47 -13.57 55.83
CA ILE A 336 35.08 -13.91 56.18
C ILE A 336 34.16 -12.74 55.82
N ASP A 337 34.53 -11.52 56.21
CA ASP A 337 33.76 -10.31 55.90
C ASP A 337 33.64 -10.10 54.38
N ASP A 338 34.76 -10.26 53.64
CA ASP A 338 34.77 -10.18 52.17
C ASP A 338 33.87 -11.24 51.52
N ALA A 339 33.80 -12.45 52.09
CA ALA A 339 32.94 -13.53 51.58
C ALA A 339 31.45 -13.24 51.81
N GLU A 340 31.10 -12.68 52.97
CA GLU A 340 29.72 -12.27 53.28
C GLU A 340 29.26 -11.10 52.40
N GLU A 341 30.14 -10.13 52.14
CA GLU A 341 29.84 -9.01 51.24
C GLU A 341 29.56 -9.52 49.82
N GLN A 342 30.39 -10.42 49.29
CA GLN A 342 30.16 -11.01 47.95
C GLN A 342 28.86 -11.83 47.87
N ASP A 343 28.51 -12.58 48.92
CA ASP A 343 27.24 -13.32 48.98
C ASP A 343 26.03 -12.36 48.92
N SER A 344 26.11 -11.20 49.59
CA SER A 344 25.06 -10.18 49.54
C SER A 344 24.87 -9.60 48.14
N VAL A 345 25.96 -9.35 47.42
CA VAL A 345 25.96 -8.84 46.03
C VAL A 345 25.35 -9.85 45.07
N VAL A 346 25.71 -11.14 45.20
CA VAL A 346 25.13 -12.22 44.40
C VAL A 346 23.61 -12.30 44.61
N LEU A 347 23.14 -12.13 45.85
CA LEU A 347 21.73 -12.23 46.21
C LEU A 347 20.91 -11.05 45.62
N ASP A 348 21.45 -9.83 45.64
CA ASP A 348 20.82 -8.66 44.99
C ASP A 348 20.77 -8.82 43.46
N LEU A 349 21.88 -9.22 42.84
CA LEU A 349 21.96 -9.44 41.39
C LEU A 349 20.99 -10.53 40.92
N LYS A 350 20.84 -11.63 41.68
CA LYS A 350 19.84 -12.67 41.41
C LYS A 350 18.40 -12.17 41.53
N LYS A 351 18.08 -11.36 42.55
CA LYS A 351 16.75 -10.75 42.69
C LYS A 351 16.42 -9.83 41.52
N ARG A 352 17.36 -8.98 41.12
CA ARG A 352 17.19 -8.07 39.97
C ARG A 352 17.08 -8.84 38.66
N GLY A 353 17.85 -9.91 38.48
CA GLY A 353 17.73 -10.83 37.36
C GLY A 353 16.34 -11.48 37.26
N GLY A 354 15.80 -11.97 38.39
CA GLY A 354 14.45 -12.54 38.45
C GLY A 354 13.34 -11.53 38.13
N ALA A 355 13.49 -10.27 38.57
CA ALA A 355 12.55 -9.20 38.21
C ALA A 355 12.55 -8.90 36.71
N ILE A 356 13.74 -8.89 36.08
CA ILE A 356 13.87 -8.72 34.63
C ILE A 356 13.23 -9.90 33.89
N GLU A 357 13.38 -11.12 34.40
CA GLU A 357 12.79 -12.33 33.80
C GLU A 357 11.25 -12.31 33.82
N ASN A 358 10.65 -11.87 34.93
CA ASN A 358 9.21 -11.66 35.02
C ASN A 358 8.72 -10.59 34.02
N ASN A 359 9.50 -9.52 33.82
CA ASN A 359 9.18 -8.49 32.83
C ASN A 359 9.29 -9.03 31.40
N ILE A 360 10.30 -9.85 31.09
CA ILE A 360 10.43 -10.50 29.78
C ILE A 360 9.19 -11.36 29.51
N HIS A 361 8.76 -12.17 30.48
CA HIS A 361 7.58 -13.01 30.32
C HIS A 361 6.31 -12.19 30.06
N SER A 362 6.09 -11.09 30.79
CA SER A 362 4.91 -10.25 30.59
C SER A 362 4.90 -9.56 29.22
N PHE A 363 6.06 -9.11 28.72
CA PHE A 363 6.17 -8.57 27.36
C PHE A 363 5.96 -9.64 26.28
N GLU A 364 6.46 -10.87 26.47
CA GLU A 364 6.23 -11.98 25.54
C GLU A 364 4.74 -12.33 25.44
N GLU A 365 4.03 -12.38 26.57
CA GLU A 365 2.59 -12.64 26.61
C GLU A 365 1.79 -11.52 25.91
N ASN A 366 2.15 -10.25 26.16
CA ASN A 366 1.52 -9.11 25.49
C ASN A 366 1.73 -9.11 23.97
N ILE A 367 2.94 -9.47 23.51
CA ILE A 367 3.24 -9.63 22.07
C ILE A 367 2.37 -10.74 21.47
N GLN A 368 2.23 -11.87 22.18
CA GLN A 368 1.42 -12.99 21.70
C GLN A 368 -0.07 -12.64 21.60
N LEU A 369 -0.61 -11.93 22.60
CA LEU A 369 -2.00 -11.45 22.58
C LEU A 369 -2.23 -10.48 21.42
N ALA A 370 -1.34 -9.50 21.22
CA ALA A 370 -1.44 -8.56 20.11
C ALA A 370 -1.35 -9.26 18.75
N ALA A 371 -0.45 -10.25 18.60
CA ALA A 371 -0.34 -11.04 17.38
C ALA A 371 -1.60 -11.88 17.10
N SER A 372 -2.23 -12.44 18.14
CA SER A 372 -3.51 -13.15 18.02
C SER A 372 -4.62 -12.23 17.53
N GLN A 373 -4.71 -11.01 18.07
CA GLN A 373 -5.69 -10.01 17.65
C GLN A 373 -5.50 -9.59 16.18
N ILE A 374 -4.26 -9.39 15.74
CA ILE A 374 -3.96 -9.12 14.33
C ILE A 374 -4.47 -10.25 13.44
N GLY A 375 -4.21 -11.51 13.84
CA GLY A 375 -4.69 -12.69 13.14
C GLY A 375 -6.22 -12.75 13.05
N GLU A 376 -6.92 -12.49 14.16
CA GLU A 376 -8.40 -12.42 14.18
C GLU A 376 -8.92 -11.32 13.26
N ASN A 377 -8.35 -10.12 13.33
CA ASN A 377 -8.71 -8.99 12.48
C ASN A 377 -8.48 -9.31 10.99
N ASP A 378 -7.39 -9.99 10.63
CA ASP A 378 -7.14 -10.41 9.25
C ASP A 378 -8.18 -11.42 8.75
N THR A 379 -8.66 -12.33 9.62
CA THR A 379 -9.77 -13.22 9.24
C THR A 379 -11.08 -12.47 9.02
N LEU A 380 -11.36 -11.43 9.83
CA LEU A 380 -12.53 -10.57 9.65
C LEU A 380 -12.43 -9.72 8.37
N VAL A 381 -11.24 -9.23 8.04
CA VAL A 381 -10.97 -8.52 6.78
C VAL A 381 -11.23 -9.44 5.59
N LYS A 382 -10.73 -10.68 5.61
CA LYS A 382 -10.99 -11.65 4.53
C LYS A 382 -12.47 -11.94 4.34
N ARG A 383 -13.23 -12.16 5.42
CA ARG A 383 -14.68 -12.34 5.34
C ARG A 383 -15.39 -11.11 4.77
N ALA A 384 -15.00 -9.91 5.18
CA ALA A 384 -15.58 -8.69 4.64
C ALA A 384 -15.23 -8.47 3.16
N GLU A 385 -14.04 -8.88 2.71
CA GLU A 385 -13.65 -8.86 1.30
C GLU A 385 -14.45 -9.87 0.46
N GLU A 386 -14.76 -11.05 1.01
CA GLU A 386 -15.65 -12.03 0.38
C GLU A 386 -17.08 -11.48 0.25
N GLU A 387 -17.64 -10.90 1.32
CA GLU A 387 -18.96 -10.26 1.30
C GLU A 387 -19.03 -9.12 0.27
N ILE A 388 -17.96 -8.31 0.12
CA ILE A 388 -17.90 -7.27 -0.91
C ILE A 388 -17.99 -7.88 -2.32
N ARG A 389 -17.29 -8.98 -2.59
CA ARG A 389 -17.34 -9.64 -3.91
C ARG A 389 -18.74 -10.17 -4.20
N ASP A 390 -19.39 -10.75 -3.19
CA ASP A 390 -20.76 -11.25 -3.34
C ASP A 390 -21.74 -10.10 -3.64
N PHE A 391 -21.67 -8.99 -2.89
CA PHE A 391 -22.50 -7.81 -3.17
C PHE A 391 -22.20 -7.15 -4.52
N GLU A 392 -20.94 -7.10 -4.95
CA GLU A 392 -20.57 -6.60 -6.28
C GLU A 392 -21.11 -7.51 -7.40
N LYS A 393 -21.12 -8.83 -7.18
CA LYS A 393 -21.72 -9.80 -8.11
C LYS A 393 -23.23 -9.67 -8.18
N GLU A 394 -23.91 -9.56 -7.04
CA GLU A 394 -25.36 -9.29 -6.98
C GLU A 394 -25.70 -7.97 -7.69
N ARG A 395 -24.91 -6.91 -7.43
CA ARG A 395 -25.07 -5.62 -8.11
C ARG A 395 -24.95 -5.75 -9.63
N SER A 396 -23.94 -6.47 -10.12
CA SER A 396 -23.78 -6.69 -11.56
C SER A 396 -24.96 -7.47 -12.15
N SER A 397 -25.54 -8.42 -11.41
CA SER A 397 -26.76 -9.12 -11.81
C SER A 397 -27.94 -8.14 -11.90
N TYR A 398 -28.14 -7.30 -10.88
CA TYR A 398 -29.22 -6.32 -10.88
C TYR A 398 -29.06 -5.24 -11.96
N GLU A 399 -27.83 -4.82 -12.27
CA GLU A 399 -27.54 -3.89 -13.37
C GLU A 399 -27.86 -4.52 -14.73
N GLY A 400 -27.56 -5.80 -14.93
CA GLY A 400 -27.96 -6.54 -16.13
C GLY A 400 -29.48 -6.74 -16.24
N GLU A 401 -30.15 -7.08 -15.13
CA GLU A 401 -31.61 -7.14 -15.08
C GLU A 401 -32.23 -5.76 -15.38
N LEU A 402 -31.63 -4.67 -14.88
CA LEU A 402 -32.09 -3.33 -15.16
C LEU A 402 -31.97 -2.97 -16.64
N GLU A 403 -30.89 -3.39 -17.30
CA GLU A 403 -30.68 -3.20 -18.74
C GLU A 403 -31.77 -3.93 -19.56
N THR A 404 -32.04 -5.20 -19.23
CA THR A 404 -33.14 -5.96 -19.85
C THR A 404 -34.51 -5.32 -19.61
N ILE A 405 -34.77 -4.83 -18.38
CA ILE A 405 -36.01 -4.14 -18.07
C ILE A 405 -36.11 -2.81 -18.82
N THR A 406 -35.02 -2.07 -19.02
CA THR A 406 -35.05 -0.87 -19.86
C THR A 406 -35.36 -1.19 -21.31
N ASP A 407 -34.84 -2.28 -21.85
CA ASP A 407 -35.18 -2.75 -23.20
C ASP A 407 -36.65 -3.19 -23.28
N ASP A 408 -37.15 -3.91 -22.26
CA ASP A 408 -38.56 -4.30 -22.15
C ASP A 408 -39.47 -3.07 -22.03
N ILE A 409 -39.06 -2.02 -21.30
CA ILE A 409 -39.80 -0.73 -21.24
C ILE A 409 -39.89 -0.12 -22.63
N VAL A 410 -38.78 -0.06 -23.37
CA VAL A 410 -38.76 0.53 -24.71
C VAL A 410 -39.61 -0.29 -25.68
N ALA A 411 -39.49 -1.61 -25.65
CA ALA A 411 -40.28 -2.51 -26.49
C ALA A 411 -41.78 -2.46 -26.15
N ALA A 412 -42.15 -2.46 -24.87
CA ALA A 412 -43.53 -2.36 -24.42
C ALA A 412 -44.12 -0.96 -24.68
N LEU A 413 -43.31 0.10 -24.61
CA LEU A 413 -43.72 1.46 -24.98
C LEU A 413 -43.97 1.55 -26.49
N ASP A 414 -43.07 1.00 -27.32
CA ASP A 414 -43.23 0.96 -28.78
C ASP A 414 -44.43 0.11 -29.20
N ALA A 415 -44.65 -1.03 -28.55
CA ALA A 415 -45.82 -1.88 -28.77
C ALA A 415 -47.11 -1.20 -28.32
N GLY A 416 -47.14 -0.59 -27.14
CA GLY A 416 -48.29 0.15 -26.62
C GLY A 416 -48.64 1.37 -27.48
N LEU A 417 -47.65 2.08 -28.02
CA LEU A 417 -47.85 3.18 -28.97
C LEU A 417 -48.39 2.70 -30.33
N LYS A 418 -47.97 1.52 -30.79
CA LYS A 418 -48.49 0.89 -32.03
C LYS A 418 -49.91 0.38 -31.87
N ASP A 419 -50.22 -0.36 -30.79
CA ASP A 419 -51.55 -0.92 -30.53
C ASP A 419 -52.59 0.17 -30.25
N ALA A 420 -52.18 1.25 -29.57
CA ALA A 420 -53.05 2.40 -29.34
C ALA A 420 -53.29 3.27 -30.61
N GLY A 421 -52.66 2.94 -31.75
CA GLY A 421 -52.76 3.74 -32.97
C GLY A 421 -52.38 5.22 -32.73
N TYR A 422 -51.41 5.46 -31.84
CA TYR A 422 -51.16 6.79 -31.29
C TYR A 422 -50.62 7.74 -32.37
N SER A 423 -51.53 8.53 -32.94
CA SER A 423 -51.21 9.64 -33.84
C SER A 423 -51.31 10.93 -33.06
N SER A 424 -50.17 11.55 -32.75
CA SER A 424 -50.13 12.87 -32.09
C SER A 424 -50.93 13.93 -32.89
N ALA A 425 -50.99 13.76 -34.22
CA ALA A 425 -51.77 14.59 -35.12
C ALA A 425 -53.29 14.34 -34.97
N GLU A 426 -53.72 13.11 -34.74
CA GLU A 426 -55.14 12.75 -34.58
C GLU A 426 -55.67 13.20 -33.22
N ARG A 427 -54.90 12.97 -32.15
CA ARG A 427 -55.23 13.50 -30.82
C ARG A 427 -55.35 15.03 -30.84
N ARG A 428 -54.37 15.71 -31.44
CA ARG A 428 -54.38 17.18 -31.54
C ARG A 428 -55.55 17.69 -32.36
N ARG A 429 -55.93 17.00 -33.45
CA ARG A 429 -57.13 17.32 -34.23
C ARG A 429 -58.41 17.16 -33.40
N ILE A 430 -58.51 16.10 -32.58
CA ILE A 430 -59.68 15.87 -31.72
C ILE A 430 -59.73 16.93 -30.61
N GLU A 431 -58.61 17.29 -29.99
CA GLU A 431 -58.51 18.38 -29.00
C GLU A 431 -58.93 19.72 -29.61
N GLU A 432 -58.40 20.09 -30.79
CA GLU A 432 -58.77 21.32 -31.50
C GLU A 432 -60.25 21.31 -31.91
N ALA A 433 -60.80 20.17 -32.33
CA ALA A 433 -62.21 20.02 -32.67
C ALA A 433 -63.11 20.15 -31.43
N LEU A 434 -62.71 19.57 -30.29
CA LEU A 434 -63.43 19.63 -29.02
C LEU A 434 -63.45 21.08 -28.50
N ASP A 435 -62.30 21.77 -28.50
CA ASP A 435 -62.20 23.18 -28.13
C ASP A 435 -63.05 24.07 -29.03
N HIS A 436 -63.09 23.78 -30.34
CA HIS A 436 -63.96 24.50 -31.26
C HIS A 436 -65.45 24.29 -30.92
N VAL A 437 -65.89 23.06 -30.62
CA VAL A 437 -67.31 22.78 -30.27
C VAL A 437 -67.66 23.39 -28.92
N LEU A 438 -66.79 23.29 -27.91
CA LEU A 438 -66.96 23.93 -26.60
C LEU A 438 -66.99 25.46 -26.72
N GLY A 439 -66.16 26.04 -27.59
CA GLY A 439 -66.20 27.46 -27.94
C GLY A 439 -67.54 27.87 -28.55
N ARG A 440 -68.09 27.09 -29.49
CA ARG A 440 -69.42 27.34 -30.08
C ARG A 440 -70.53 27.24 -29.04
N LEU A 441 -70.51 26.22 -28.18
CA LEU A 441 -71.46 26.07 -27.08
C LEU A 441 -71.42 27.29 -26.16
N ARG A 442 -70.22 27.74 -25.78
CA ARG A 442 -70.05 28.96 -24.97
C ARG A 442 -70.66 30.19 -25.63
N THR A 443 -70.42 30.39 -26.94
CA THR A 443 -71.02 31.53 -27.67
C THR A 443 -72.55 31.43 -27.80
N LEU A 444 -73.10 30.22 -27.98
CA LEU A 444 -74.54 29.99 -28.04
C LEU A 444 -75.21 30.22 -26.69
N PHE A 445 -74.58 29.82 -25.59
CA PHE A 445 -75.08 30.06 -24.24
C PHE A 445 -74.94 31.53 -23.83
N SER A 446 -73.83 32.20 -24.15
CA SER A 446 -73.66 33.64 -23.84
C SER A 446 -74.61 34.53 -24.65
N GLY A 447 -74.85 34.20 -25.93
CA GLY A 447 -75.85 34.91 -26.74
C GLY A 447 -77.28 34.74 -26.20
N ARG A 448 -77.58 33.61 -25.54
CA ARG A 448 -78.88 33.37 -24.89
C ARG A 448 -79.02 34.07 -23.54
N GLU A 449 -77.96 34.14 -22.75
CA GLU A 449 -77.95 34.97 -21.54
C GLU A 449 -78.35 36.40 -21.89
N GLN A 450 -77.80 36.93 -22.99
CA GLN A 450 -78.12 38.25 -23.52
C GLN A 450 -79.59 38.36 -23.99
N LEU A 451 -80.09 37.40 -24.77
CA LEU A 451 -81.49 37.40 -25.23
C LEU A 451 -82.51 37.23 -24.09
N VAL A 452 -82.21 36.42 -23.07
CA VAL A 452 -83.07 36.23 -21.89
C VAL A 452 -83.02 37.47 -21.00
N GLN A 453 -81.86 38.12 -20.84
CA GLN A 453 -81.75 39.42 -20.17
C GLN A 453 -82.51 40.52 -20.92
N ASP A 454 -82.44 40.55 -22.26
CA ASP A 454 -83.20 41.49 -23.08
C ASP A 454 -84.71 41.27 -22.94
N LEU A 455 -85.16 40.01 -22.87
CA LEU A 455 -86.56 39.70 -22.60
C LEU A 455 -87.00 40.04 -21.19
N ALA A 456 -86.18 39.77 -20.17
CA ALA A 456 -86.44 40.19 -18.80
C ALA A 456 -86.55 41.72 -18.74
N ALA A 457 -85.66 42.44 -19.42
CA ALA A 457 -85.68 43.90 -19.51
C ALA A 457 -86.87 44.45 -20.34
N MET A 458 -87.44 43.67 -21.26
CA MET A 458 -88.68 44.01 -21.98
C MET A 458 -89.93 43.69 -21.15
N ALA A 459 -89.92 42.59 -20.38
CA ALA A 459 -90.99 42.23 -19.46
C ALA A 459 -91.09 43.20 -18.26
N ASP A 460 -89.94 43.63 -17.71
CA ASP A 460 -89.87 44.66 -16.67
C ASP A 460 -90.38 46.01 -17.19
N ARG A 461 -90.10 46.35 -18.47
CA ARG A 461 -90.67 47.54 -19.14
C ARG A 461 -92.18 47.44 -19.34
N ALA A 462 -92.73 46.24 -19.55
CA ALA A 462 -94.16 46.03 -19.70
C ALA A 462 -94.94 46.10 -18.36
N GLN A 463 -94.31 45.77 -17.23
CA GLN A 463 -94.90 45.97 -15.89
C GLN A 463 -94.92 47.45 -15.46
N GLY A 464 -94.03 48.30 -16.00
CA GLY A 464 -93.90 49.71 -15.65
C GLY A 464 -94.87 50.69 -16.34
N GLY A 465 -95.67 50.23 -17.32
CA GLY A 465 -96.75 51.03 -17.92
C GLY A 465 -96.93 50.85 -19.42
N GLY A 466 -98.08 50.29 -19.81
CA GLY A 466 -98.76 50.60 -21.07
C GLY A 466 -98.31 49.88 -22.35
N GLY A 467 -97.66 48.71 -22.27
CA GLY A 467 -97.38 47.89 -23.46
C GLY A 467 -97.83 46.45 -23.25
N GLU A 468 -98.90 46.03 -23.93
CA GLU A 468 -99.26 44.62 -24.04
C GLU A 468 -98.18 43.89 -24.86
N LEU A 469 -97.49 42.91 -24.27
CA LEU A 469 -96.70 41.96 -25.05
C LEU A 469 -97.66 41.12 -25.89
N SER A 470 -97.57 41.24 -27.21
CA SER A 470 -98.34 40.40 -28.13
C SER A 470 -98.00 38.93 -27.87
N PRO A 471 -99.02 38.04 -27.76
CA PRO A 471 -98.80 36.60 -27.68
C PRO A 471 -97.97 36.04 -28.85
N GLN A 472 -97.94 36.75 -30.00
CA GLN A 472 -97.11 36.38 -31.15
C GLN A 472 -95.63 36.64 -30.91
N ASP A 473 -95.26 37.74 -30.25
CA ASP A 473 -93.86 38.09 -30.00
C ASP A 473 -93.21 37.13 -29.00
N LEU A 474 -93.94 36.83 -27.91
CA LEU A 474 -93.54 35.80 -26.93
C LEU A 474 -93.42 34.42 -27.56
N LYS A 475 -94.31 34.08 -28.51
CA LYS A 475 -94.24 32.82 -29.25
C LYS A 475 -93.02 32.75 -30.17
N THR A 476 -92.73 33.81 -30.94
CA THR A 476 -91.51 33.86 -31.78
C THR A 476 -90.22 33.79 -30.97
N VAL A 477 -90.19 34.41 -29.80
CA VAL A 477 -89.07 34.31 -28.87
C VAL A 477 -88.94 32.88 -28.33
N ALA A 478 -90.03 32.29 -27.85
CA ALA A 478 -90.04 30.93 -27.33
C ALA A 478 -89.63 29.91 -28.40
N GLU A 479 -90.07 30.09 -29.64
CA GLU A 479 -89.66 29.27 -30.80
C GLU A 479 -88.18 29.45 -31.13
N ARG A 480 -87.64 30.68 -31.06
CA ARG A 480 -86.20 30.93 -31.25
C ARG A 480 -85.35 30.34 -30.11
N ILE A 481 -85.82 30.43 -28.87
CA ILE A 481 -85.15 29.81 -27.71
C ILE A 481 -85.20 28.29 -27.82
N ALA A 482 -86.33 27.71 -28.22
CA ALA A 482 -86.48 26.27 -28.42
C ALA A 482 -85.62 25.74 -29.56
N ALA A 483 -85.59 26.44 -30.71
CA ALA A 483 -84.74 26.09 -31.85
C ALA A 483 -83.25 26.17 -31.47
N ALA A 484 -82.85 27.23 -30.77
CA ALA A 484 -81.49 27.37 -30.28
C ALA A 484 -81.17 26.27 -29.24
N LEU A 485 -82.04 25.99 -28.26
CA LEU A 485 -81.83 24.88 -27.30
C LEU A 485 -81.68 23.54 -28.01
N GLY A 486 -82.40 23.31 -29.11
CA GLY A 486 -82.18 22.19 -30.02
C GLY A 486 -80.78 22.16 -30.63
N GLU A 487 -80.30 23.29 -31.17
CA GLU A 487 -78.91 23.41 -31.68
C GLU A 487 -77.85 23.24 -30.58
N GLY A 488 -78.12 23.75 -29.37
CA GLY A 488 -77.25 23.59 -28.22
C GLY A 488 -77.16 22.14 -27.76
N ALA A 489 -78.29 21.42 -27.74
CA ALA A 489 -78.34 19.99 -27.46
C ALA A 489 -77.57 19.20 -28.54
N GLN A 490 -77.70 19.55 -29.82
CA GLN A 490 -76.92 18.92 -30.90
C GLN A 490 -75.40 19.16 -30.75
N GLN A 491 -74.97 20.38 -30.41
CA GLN A 491 -73.56 20.66 -30.18
C GLN A 491 -73.03 19.96 -28.90
N ALA A 492 -73.85 19.83 -27.86
CA ALA A 492 -73.49 19.10 -26.65
C ALA A 492 -73.33 17.59 -26.92
N GLU A 493 -74.22 17.00 -27.74
CA GLU A 493 -74.09 15.60 -28.14
C GLU A 493 -72.84 15.39 -29.00
N LYS A 494 -72.54 16.33 -29.91
CA LYS A 494 -71.30 16.31 -30.70
C LYS A 494 -70.04 16.47 -29.85
N ALA A 495 -70.08 17.28 -28.81
CA ALA A 495 -68.97 17.39 -27.84
C ALA A 495 -68.79 16.09 -27.05
N ARG A 496 -69.89 15.43 -26.68
CA ARG A 496 -69.88 14.13 -26.01
C ARG A 496 -69.28 13.02 -26.88
N GLU A 497 -69.64 12.97 -28.16
CA GLU A 497 -69.04 12.05 -29.14
C GLU A 497 -67.54 12.29 -29.28
N LEU A 498 -67.12 13.55 -29.49
CA LEU A 498 -65.70 13.90 -29.57
C LEU A 498 -64.93 13.60 -28.28
N PHE A 499 -65.55 13.75 -27.11
CA PHE A 499 -64.94 13.39 -25.83
C PHE A 499 -64.81 11.87 -25.64
N GLN A 500 -65.78 11.10 -26.10
CA GLN A 500 -65.68 9.63 -26.13
C GLN A 500 -64.58 9.17 -27.08
N ASP A 501 -64.45 9.80 -28.24
CA ASP A 501 -63.36 9.51 -29.17
C ASP A 501 -62.00 9.95 -28.63
N TYR A 502 -61.94 11.07 -27.90
CA TYR A 502 -60.75 11.48 -27.14
C TYR A 502 -60.37 10.44 -26.08
N GLN A 503 -61.33 9.93 -25.30
CA GLN A 503 -61.06 8.88 -24.30
C GLN A 503 -60.54 7.58 -24.92
N LYS A 504 -60.99 7.20 -26.12
CA LYS A 504 -60.47 6.03 -26.84
C LYS A 504 -59.03 6.21 -27.34
N VAL A 505 -58.61 7.45 -27.58
CA VAL A 505 -57.27 7.79 -28.09
C VAL A 505 -56.25 8.01 -26.95
N VAL A 506 -56.71 8.30 -25.73
CA VAL A 506 -55.85 8.34 -24.55
C VAL A 506 -55.41 6.91 -24.21
N PRO A 507 -54.09 6.60 -24.26
CA PRO A 507 -53.65 5.23 -24.05
C PRO A 507 -53.84 4.83 -22.58
N SER A 508 -54.68 3.82 -22.32
CA SER A 508 -54.91 3.25 -20.97
C SER A 508 -53.71 2.45 -20.45
N PHE A 509 -52.74 2.11 -21.31
CA PHE A 509 -51.59 1.28 -20.95
C PHE A 509 -50.62 1.96 -19.95
N ILE A 510 -50.69 3.28 -19.76
CA ILE A 510 -49.83 4.00 -18.81
C ILE A 510 -50.15 3.58 -17.36
N ASP A 511 -51.42 3.27 -17.06
CA ASP A 511 -51.81 2.79 -15.74
C ASP A 511 -51.26 1.38 -15.47
N ASP A 512 -51.17 0.52 -16.50
CA ASP A 512 -50.54 -0.80 -16.41
C ASP A 512 -49.02 -0.71 -16.18
N PHE A 513 -48.36 0.31 -16.73
CA PHE A 513 -46.94 0.57 -16.49
C PHE A 513 -46.64 0.99 -15.04
N LEU A 514 -47.59 1.66 -14.38
CA LEU A 514 -47.47 2.20 -13.03
C LEU A 514 -48.06 1.28 -11.94
N ALA A 515 -48.70 0.17 -12.33
CA ALA A 515 -49.22 -0.83 -11.41
C ALA A 515 -48.12 -1.44 -10.51
N PRO A 516 -48.47 -2.08 -9.37
CA PRO A 516 -47.50 -2.69 -8.46
C PRO A 516 -46.59 -3.76 -9.12
N GLU A 517 -47.11 -4.47 -10.13
CA GLU A 517 -46.34 -5.42 -10.94
C GLU A 517 -45.82 -4.82 -12.26
N GLY A 518 -46.10 -3.53 -12.48
CA GLY A 518 -45.72 -2.78 -13.67
C GLY A 518 -44.20 -2.66 -13.80
N ILE A 519 -43.74 -2.54 -15.05
CA ILE A 519 -42.32 -2.58 -15.42
C ILE A 519 -41.55 -1.42 -14.75
N ILE A 520 -42.18 -0.26 -14.54
CA ILE A 520 -41.58 0.89 -13.84
C ILE A 520 -41.38 0.60 -12.35
N THR A 521 -42.31 -0.11 -11.71
CA THR A 521 -42.20 -0.50 -10.29
C THR A 521 -41.10 -1.53 -10.09
N LYS A 522 -40.95 -2.49 -11.02
CA LYS A 522 -39.82 -3.44 -11.04
C LYS A 522 -38.49 -2.73 -11.20
N LYS A 523 -38.40 -1.74 -12.11
CA LYS A 523 -37.21 -0.89 -12.27
C LYS A 523 -36.85 -0.17 -10.96
N ARG A 524 -37.83 0.48 -10.30
CA ARG A 524 -37.60 1.18 -9.03
C ARG A 524 -37.09 0.25 -7.93
N ASN A 525 -37.60 -0.98 -7.88
CA ASN A 525 -37.14 -1.99 -6.93
C ASN A 525 -35.69 -2.44 -7.21
N LEU A 526 -35.31 -2.61 -8.48
CA LEU A 526 -33.92 -2.91 -8.86
C LEU A 526 -32.99 -1.74 -8.54
N ASP A 527 -33.37 -0.50 -8.87
CA ASP A 527 -32.61 0.70 -8.52
C ASP A 527 -32.38 0.78 -6.99
N ALA A 528 -33.39 0.46 -6.19
CA ALA A 528 -33.28 0.41 -4.73
C ALA A 528 -32.33 -0.71 -4.24
N LYS A 529 -32.37 -1.91 -4.84
CA LYS A 529 -31.45 -3.01 -4.54
C LYS A 529 -30.01 -2.68 -4.91
N ILE A 530 -29.78 -2.09 -6.09
CA ILE A 530 -28.45 -1.63 -6.53
C ILE A 530 -27.89 -0.60 -5.55
N ARG A 531 -28.71 0.36 -5.11
CA ARG A 531 -28.32 1.36 -4.12
C ARG A 531 -27.96 0.72 -2.78
N SER A 532 -28.79 -0.22 -2.30
CA SER A 532 -28.53 -0.94 -1.05
C SER A 532 -27.24 -1.76 -1.12
N ALA A 533 -26.97 -2.45 -2.23
CA ALA A 533 -25.73 -3.20 -2.41
C ALA A 533 -24.50 -2.27 -2.39
N LYS A 534 -24.61 -1.09 -3.02
CA LYS A 534 -23.55 -0.07 -3.00
C LYS A 534 -23.25 0.45 -1.58
N ASP A 535 -24.29 0.71 -0.80
CA ASP A 535 -24.16 1.19 0.58
C ASP A 535 -23.54 0.10 1.49
N LEU A 536 -23.93 -1.17 1.32
CA LEU A 536 -23.33 -2.31 2.04
C LEU A 536 -21.84 -2.48 1.72
N VAL A 537 -21.45 -2.39 0.44
CA VAL A 537 -20.04 -2.43 0.03
C VAL A 537 -19.25 -1.30 0.69
N LEU A 538 -19.82 -0.10 0.75
CA LEU A 538 -19.16 1.06 1.38
C LEU A 538 -18.95 0.85 2.88
N GLN A 539 -19.97 0.35 3.59
CA GLN A 539 -19.85 -0.01 5.02
C GLN A 539 -18.79 -1.09 5.27
N ARG A 540 -18.69 -2.09 4.39
CA ARG A 540 -17.65 -3.13 4.52
C ARG A 540 -16.25 -2.59 4.27
N ARG A 541 -16.08 -1.71 3.28
CA ARG A 541 -14.80 -1.03 3.03
C ARG A 541 -14.36 -0.16 4.21
N GLU A 542 -15.29 0.58 4.82
CA GLU A 542 -15.01 1.35 6.06
C GLU A 542 -14.61 0.44 7.22
N ARG A 543 -15.30 -0.70 7.40
CA ARG A 543 -14.94 -1.67 8.44
C ARG A 543 -13.54 -2.26 8.22
N ILE A 544 -13.19 -2.61 6.98
CA ILE A 544 -11.86 -3.09 6.61
C ILE A 544 -10.81 -2.02 6.92
N ALA A 545 -11.05 -0.76 6.54
CA ALA A 545 -10.12 0.34 6.82
C ALA A 545 -9.87 0.50 8.32
N LYS A 546 -10.92 0.40 9.15
CA LYS A 546 -10.79 0.45 10.62
C LYS A 546 -9.96 -0.71 11.17
N LEU A 547 -10.25 -1.95 10.75
CA LEU A 547 -9.52 -3.15 11.20
C LEU A 547 -8.04 -3.11 10.77
N ARG A 548 -7.75 -2.64 9.55
CA ARG A 548 -6.37 -2.47 9.07
C ARG A 548 -5.63 -1.40 9.86
N GLY A 549 -6.28 -0.30 10.21
CA GLY A 549 -5.73 0.74 11.09
C GLY A 549 -5.41 0.19 12.50
N GLU A 550 -6.33 -0.58 13.09
CA GLU A 550 -6.10 -1.26 14.38
C GLU A 550 -4.91 -2.24 14.31
N ASN A 551 -4.77 -2.98 13.20
CA ASN A 551 -3.62 -3.88 12.98
C ASN A 551 -2.30 -3.13 12.84
N GLU A 552 -2.30 -1.96 12.19
CA GLU A 552 -1.11 -1.13 12.04
C GLU A 552 -0.65 -0.59 13.40
N GLU A 553 -1.57 -0.09 14.24
CA GLU A 553 -1.27 0.33 15.61
C GLU A 553 -0.74 -0.82 16.47
N LEU A 554 -1.34 -2.01 16.39
CA LEU A 554 -0.87 -3.19 17.10
C LEU A 554 0.52 -3.63 16.62
N SER A 555 0.79 -3.55 15.31
CA SER A 555 2.10 -3.89 14.74
C SER A 555 3.19 -2.96 15.27
N VAL A 556 2.92 -1.64 15.32
CA VAL A 556 3.85 -0.66 15.90
C VAL A 556 4.14 -0.98 17.36
N LYS A 557 3.11 -1.29 18.17
CA LYS A 557 3.29 -1.70 19.57
C LYS A 557 4.11 -2.98 19.71
N ILE A 558 3.90 -3.97 18.84
CA ILE A 558 4.70 -5.20 18.85
C ILE A 558 6.17 -4.90 18.59
N ASP A 559 6.48 -4.02 17.63
CA ASP A 559 7.86 -3.65 17.34
C ASP A 559 8.52 -2.88 18.49
N GLU A 560 7.77 -1.98 19.16
CA GLU A 560 8.22 -1.32 20.38
C GLU A 560 8.50 -2.34 21.50
N TYR A 561 7.59 -3.29 21.73
CA TYR A 561 7.77 -4.35 22.71
C TYR A 561 8.93 -5.28 22.37
N ARG A 562 9.18 -5.59 21.09
CA ARG A 562 10.34 -6.39 20.68
C ARG A 562 11.65 -5.67 20.98
N LYS A 563 11.72 -4.36 20.72
CA LYS A 563 12.90 -3.55 21.02
C LYS A 563 13.19 -3.51 22.53
N THR A 564 12.17 -3.29 23.35
CA THR A 564 12.34 -3.34 24.81
C THR A 564 12.70 -4.75 25.29
N LEU A 565 12.17 -5.80 24.65
CA LEU A 565 12.52 -7.19 24.95
C LEU A 565 14.00 -7.49 24.67
N GLU A 566 14.56 -6.99 23.57
CA GLU A 566 16.00 -7.14 23.26
C GLU A 566 16.86 -6.46 24.33
N ASP A 567 16.51 -5.24 24.74
CA ASP A 567 17.21 -4.51 25.80
C ASP A 567 17.12 -5.25 27.15
N LEU A 568 15.94 -5.78 27.50
CA LEU A 568 15.74 -6.57 28.71
C LEU A 568 16.52 -7.90 28.67
N ARG A 569 16.57 -8.58 27.52
CA ARG A 569 17.35 -9.82 27.34
C ARG A 569 18.85 -9.56 27.46
N LEU A 570 19.35 -8.47 26.87
CA LEU A 570 20.74 -8.01 27.04
C LEU A 570 21.04 -7.69 28.51
N SER A 571 20.14 -6.98 29.19
CA SER A 571 20.25 -6.69 30.62
C SER A 571 20.29 -7.97 31.47
N ARG A 572 19.41 -8.95 31.18
CA ARG A 572 19.41 -10.26 31.85
C ARG A 572 20.73 -10.99 31.70
N VAL A 573 21.28 -11.04 30.47
CA VAL A 573 22.58 -11.69 30.21
C VAL A 573 23.69 -10.98 30.97
N ARG A 574 23.74 -9.64 30.95
CA ARG A 574 24.74 -8.87 31.72
C ARG A 574 24.63 -9.14 33.23
N MET A 575 23.43 -9.13 33.79
CA MET A 575 23.19 -9.42 35.21
C MET A 575 23.61 -10.85 35.56
N ALA A 576 23.30 -11.83 34.71
CA ALA A 576 23.71 -13.22 34.92
C ALA A 576 25.24 -13.38 34.88
N THR A 577 25.93 -12.72 33.94
CA THR A 577 27.40 -12.73 33.87
C THR A 577 28.02 -12.05 35.10
N GLN A 578 27.47 -10.94 35.57
CA GLN A 578 27.92 -10.26 36.79
C GLN A 578 27.70 -11.13 38.03
N ALA A 579 26.56 -11.80 38.14
CA ALA A 579 26.28 -12.72 39.24
C ALA A 579 27.24 -13.91 39.24
N GLN A 580 27.53 -14.49 38.07
CA GLN A 580 28.48 -15.59 37.94
C GLN A 580 29.91 -15.16 38.29
N ALA A 581 30.34 -13.97 37.85
CA ALA A 581 31.64 -13.42 38.21
C ALA A 581 31.78 -13.20 39.73
N ALA A 582 30.74 -12.66 40.38
CA ALA A 582 30.70 -12.49 41.83
C ALA A 582 30.70 -13.85 42.58
N GLU A 583 30.00 -14.87 42.06
CA GLU A 583 30.05 -16.23 42.61
C GLU A 583 31.44 -16.87 42.50
N GLU A 584 32.12 -16.70 41.36
CA GLU A 584 33.49 -17.19 41.17
C GLU A 584 34.48 -16.49 42.11
N GLN A 585 34.32 -15.17 42.28
CA GLN A 585 35.13 -14.39 43.21
C GLN A 585 34.89 -14.81 44.67
N GLY A 586 33.63 -15.00 45.07
CA GLY A 586 33.30 -15.57 46.39
C GLY A 586 33.86 -16.99 46.59
N ARG A 587 33.88 -17.83 45.55
CA ARG A 587 34.53 -19.15 45.61
C ARG A 587 36.04 -19.07 45.80
N LEU A 588 36.70 -18.12 45.14
CA LEU A 588 38.14 -17.89 45.30
C LEU A 588 38.47 -17.46 46.74
N ILE A 589 37.70 -16.51 47.29
CA ILE A 589 37.85 -16.04 48.67
C ILE A 589 37.67 -17.20 49.66
N ARG A 590 36.64 -18.04 49.50
CA ARG A 590 36.45 -19.22 50.38
C ARG A 590 37.55 -20.27 50.25
N ARG A 591 38.13 -20.43 49.06
CA ARG A 591 39.27 -21.35 48.86
C ARG A 591 40.52 -20.83 49.54
N GLU A 592 40.74 -19.52 49.50
CA GLU A 592 41.82 -18.86 50.23
C GLU A 592 41.61 -18.95 51.74
N LEU A 593 40.38 -18.68 52.22
CA LEU A 593 39.97 -18.85 53.62
C LEU A 593 40.28 -20.26 54.14
N ALA A 594 39.84 -21.30 53.43
CA ALA A 594 40.11 -22.69 53.81
C ALA A 594 41.61 -23.03 53.85
N GLY A 595 42.41 -22.39 52.97
CA GLY A 595 43.87 -22.50 52.99
C GLY A 595 44.48 -21.85 54.23
N GLN A 596 44.03 -20.65 54.59
CA GLN A 596 44.49 -19.91 55.78
C GLN A 596 44.06 -20.62 57.08
N GLU A 597 42.83 -21.17 57.14
CA GLU A 597 42.36 -21.96 58.29
C GLU A 597 43.19 -23.25 58.49
N ALA A 598 43.54 -23.93 57.40
CA ALA A 598 44.42 -25.11 57.46
C ALA A 598 45.83 -24.73 57.94
N GLN A 599 46.36 -23.59 57.48
CA GLN A 599 47.65 -23.07 57.96
C GLN A 599 47.60 -22.68 59.44
N LEU A 600 46.52 -22.03 59.90
CA LEU A 600 46.32 -21.68 61.31
C LEU A 600 46.26 -22.95 62.18
N LYS A 601 45.57 -23.99 61.72
CA LYS A 601 45.48 -25.28 62.43
C LYS A 601 46.86 -25.95 62.56
N ASN A 602 47.61 -26.05 61.47
CA ASN A 602 48.96 -26.63 61.49
C ASN A 602 49.90 -25.83 62.41
N LEU A 603 49.82 -24.50 62.38
CA LEU A 603 50.62 -23.62 63.24
C LEU A 603 50.27 -23.80 64.74
N ARG A 604 48.99 -24.01 65.06
CA ARG A 604 48.55 -24.34 66.44
C ARG A 604 49.05 -25.71 66.91
N ASP A 605 49.02 -26.71 66.02
CA ASP A 605 49.54 -28.05 66.32
C ASP A 605 51.07 -28.02 66.53
N GLU A 606 51.80 -27.23 65.73
CA GLU A 606 53.23 -26.99 65.91
C GLU A 606 53.53 -26.24 67.22
N LEU A 607 52.77 -25.19 67.55
CA LEU A 607 52.89 -24.46 68.82
C LEU A 607 52.65 -25.36 70.03
N PHE A 608 51.68 -26.27 69.94
CA PHE A 608 51.39 -27.25 71.00
C PHE A 608 52.56 -28.23 71.20
N LEU A 609 53.13 -28.76 70.10
CA LEU A 609 54.29 -29.65 70.13
C LEU A 609 55.57 -28.96 70.64
N ASP A 610 55.82 -27.73 70.18
CA ASP A 610 56.99 -26.94 70.60
C ASP A 610 56.89 -26.55 72.08
N ARG A 611 55.69 -26.25 72.61
CA ARG A 611 55.46 -26.04 74.04
C ARG A 611 55.70 -27.31 74.86
N LYS A 612 55.18 -28.45 74.41
CA LYS A 612 55.40 -29.74 75.09
C LYS A 612 56.89 -30.13 75.16
N ARG A 613 57.63 -29.93 74.06
CA ARG A 613 59.09 -30.17 74.02
C ARG A 613 59.88 -29.20 74.87
N PHE A 614 59.43 -27.96 74.97
CA PHE A 614 60.03 -26.98 75.86
C PHE A 614 59.90 -27.40 77.33
N ASP A 615 58.75 -27.95 77.72
CA ASP A 615 58.51 -28.48 79.07
C ASP A 615 59.31 -29.76 79.34
N GLU A 616 59.35 -30.71 78.40
CA GLU A 616 60.14 -31.96 78.51
C GLU A 616 61.66 -31.70 78.62
N ILE A 617 62.18 -30.70 77.90
CA ILE A 617 63.60 -30.31 78.00
C ILE A 617 63.86 -29.56 79.31
N ALA A 618 62.92 -28.77 79.81
CA ALA A 618 63.05 -28.11 81.10
C ALA A 618 63.14 -29.13 82.26
N GLU A 619 62.31 -30.18 82.22
CA GLU A 619 62.30 -31.28 83.19
C GLU A 619 63.61 -32.09 83.16
N ARG A 620 64.10 -32.46 81.96
CA ARG A 620 65.39 -33.17 81.81
C ARG A 620 66.60 -32.34 82.24
N LEU A 621 66.53 -31.01 82.12
CA LEU A 621 67.58 -30.10 82.57
C LEU A 621 67.58 -30.00 84.10
N GLU A 622 66.40 -29.99 84.74
CA GLU A 622 66.27 -30.10 86.19
C GLU A 622 66.82 -31.45 86.71
N ASP A 623 66.54 -32.56 86.03
CA ASP A 623 67.07 -33.89 86.38
C ASP A 623 68.60 -33.97 86.21
N THR A 624 69.15 -33.46 85.11
CA THR A 624 70.62 -33.48 84.87
C THR A 624 71.38 -32.46 85.73
N GLU A 625 70.80 -31.31 86.07
CA GLU A 625 71.35 -30.39 87.06
C GLU A 625 71.28 -30.98 88.48
N SER A 626 70.25 -31.78 88.80
CA SER A 626 70.17 -32.54 90.06
C SER A 626 71.21 -33.67 90.12
N GLU A 627 71.42 -34.43 89.03
CA GLU A 627 72.44 -35.48 88.98
C GLU A 627 73.88 -34.92 89.00
N LEU A 628 74.10 -33.70 88.46
CA LEU A 628 75.37 -32.98 88.58
C LEU A 628 75.60 -32.42 89.99
N ALA A 629 74.53 -32.00 90.68
CA ALA A 629 74.60 -31.53 92.06
C ALA A 629 74.85 -32.66 93.08
N ASP A 630 74.53 -33.91 92.74
CA ASP A 630 74.88 -35.10 93.55
C ASP A 630 76.33 -35.61 93.30
N ILE A 631 77.03 -35.03 92.32
CA ILE A 631 78.43 -35.38 91.95
C ILE A 631 79.44 -34.30 92.38
N GLU A 632 79.00 -33.18 92.96
CA GLU A 632 79.82 -32.22 93.74
C GLU A 632 79.81 -32.55 95.25
#